data_AF-A0A7X9RTX5-F1
#
_entry.id   AF-A0A7X9RTX5-F1
#
_cell.length_a   1.000
_cell.length_b   1.000
_cell.length_c   1.000
_cell.angle_alpha   90.00
_cell.angle_beta   90.00
_cell.angle_gamma   90.00
#
_symmetry.space_group_name_H-M   'P 1'
#
loop_
_entity.id
_entity.type
_entity.pdbx_description
1 polymer ?
#
loop_
_entity_poly.entity_id
_entity_poly.type
_entity_poly.pdbx_seq_one_letter_code
_entity_poly.pdbx_strand_id
1 'polypeptide(L)'
;MNNNKKSIRFSLAIMPLLLLLTNSVFSQTVVNSLSALKPYLDDNNANVKLAPGTYTIDASDIASGAWGYDVPYFDSYTKTVMHFAGNNSTYDFTGVTINFDTDLFTSAGSKQIWELQITGSDNVLKGLTMVDDGTVDDAPSKGVCNIVMDGENNRIQDFHVTIKGSYPYGYGDAFGKGGTNNIIAHRKHSACLVRGESNHVLNSTFIHRSYGHCIFMQAASNPKIEGCYVEGEVRTTDDMLAEEGTGSPADNVDFMTTWGYKLPAGYMMSLGEEGIRAYNAGETVINGVFIERGTSSPTVLNCNVKRMRGGVTLPHATGTVTVAGCTVRECEGGYQLAGGTLTNSSSDCVYGPVYKSAYDNDDPSTLDITILPAEVPYYNGSKSVAYLGNDHGNITLTGSEAIVDQNLKITLGGYFDGVGLKNGNASSQNDHTGYYLNLTNNTFYPVEIPSGANYNSVISCGTVTNNGSNNTISSSTNCPSSSCSFLSAFSRIEAENYCDQSGVDTEPCDEGGLNVGWIDDNDWIKFDDVDFGNGANSVDLRVSSRYTGGTVQLRLGSTSGTLIGTASVPATGQWQNWTTVTTPISNVSGTQDLYLVFTNGGININWLEFSASCASFSGIQAEDFNGMSGIVDEGNNVGFVHNNDWARYENIDLTCAQSIAVRASSQTNGGSIEVRLGSALGTLIGTVNIGSTGNWNSWQTNTASISSTNGTHDVYLVFKGGSGYLFNLDWLEFSTSSSSSREGNLLLMENNLSPEIRIYPNPVTDILNIKNAEGADVKIYNTSGSLIYKKQNSGSVINISNLEDGILIIHVTDNSVTKVFKVIKQ
;
A
#
# COMPACT_ATOMS: atom_id res chain seq x y z
N MET A 1 -14.28 55.73 84.21
CA MET A 1 -15.11 54.51 84.09
C MET A 1 -14.18 53.37 83.73
N ASN A 2 -14.20 52.30 84.53
CA ASN A 2 -13.13 51.30 84.69
C ASN A 2 -12.96 50.34 83.50
N ASN A 3 -11.69 49.99 83.27
CA ASN A 3 -11.22 48.77 82.60
C ASN A 3 -11.99 47.52 83.05
N ASN A 4 -12.23 46.57 82.13
CA ASN A 4 -12.00 45.14 82.38
C ASN A 4 -12.15 44.30 81.10
N LYS A 5 -10.99 43.85 80.58
CA LYS A 5 -10.84 42.50 80.01
C LYS A 5 -11.17 41.48 81.11
N LYS A 6 -12.04 40.50 80.84
CA LYS A 6 -12.03 39.21 81.56
C LYS A 6 -12.37 38.07 80.62
N SER A 7 -11.36 37.23 80.43
CA SER A 7 -11.45 35.84 79.97
C SER A 7 -12.36 35.04 80.90
N ILE A 8 -13.19 34.16 80.36
CA ILE A 8 -13.67 32.98 81.09
C ILE A 8 -13.54 31.76 80.18
N ARG A 9 -12.78 30.80 80.70
CA ARG A 9 -12.51 29.46 80.18
C ARG A 9 -13.78 28.62 80.24
N PHE A 10 -14.00 27.74 79.26
CA PHE A 10 -14.77 26.51 79.47
C PHE A 10 -13.91 25.30 79.14
N SER A 11 -13.92 24.38 80.11
CA SER A 11 -13.05 23.22 80.23
C SER A 11 -13.29 22.19 79.12
N LEU A 12 -12.18 21.70 78.59
CA LEU A 12 -12.07 20.55 77.70
C LEU A 12 -12.44 19.29 78.49
N ALA A 13 -13.60 18.70 78.22
CA ALA A 13 -13.87 17.30 78.54
C ALA A 13 -13.49 16.47 77.30
N ILE A 14 -12.26 15.94 77.30
CA ILE A 14 -11.82 14.95 76.31
C ILE A 14 -12.52 13.64 76.66
N MET A 15 -13.56 13.32 75.91
CA MET A 15 -14.16 12.00 75.86
C MET A 15 -13.46 11.25 74.71
N PRO A 16 -12.72 10.16 74.95
CA PRO A 16 -12.12 9.41 73.86
C PRO A 16 -13.25 8.66 73.14
N LEU A 17 -13.74 9.24 72.05
CA LEU A 17 -14.54 8.50 71.08
C LEU A 17 -13.57 7.60 70.33
N LEU A 18 -13.42 6.38 70.83
CA LEU A 18 -12.70 5.30 70.17
C LEU A 18 -13.45 5.00 68.86
N LEU A 19 -13.04 5.63 67.76
CA LEU A 19 -13.46 5.23 66.42
C LEU A 19 -12.90 3.82 66.18
N LEU A 20 -13.71 2.81 66.46
CA LEU A 20 -13.52 1.48 65.89
C LEU A 20 -13.75 1.59 64.38
N LEU A 21 -12.67 1.83 63.63
CA LEU A 21 -12.60 1.48 62.21
C LEU A 21 -12.66 -0.04 62.13
N THR A 22 -13.87 -0.58 62.13
CA THR A 22 -14.12 -1.96 61.70
C THR A 22 -13.91 -1.99 60.20
N ASN A 23 -12.68 -2.32 59.77
CA ASN A 23 -12.45 -2.79 58.40
C ASN A 23 -13.19 -4.12 58.25
N SER A 24 -14.47 -4.03 57.92
CA SER A 24 -15.28 -5.18 57.51
C SER A 24 -14.81 -5.55 56.12
N VAL A 25 -13.78 -6.40 56.04
CA VAL A 25 -13.41 -7.06 54.78
C VAL A 25 -14.53 -8.05 54.50
N PHE A 26 -15.59 -7.61 53.83
CA PHE A 26 -16.60 -8.54 53.33
C PHE A 26 -15.93 -9.43 52.29
N SER A 27 -15.85 -10.73 52.60
CA SER A 27 -15.42 -11.74 51.64
C SER A 27 -16.28 -11.64 50.40
N GLN A 28 -15.66 -11.59 49.22
CA GLN A 28 -16.38 -11.61 47.96
C GLN A 28 -17.23 -12.89 47.87
N THR A 29 -18.49 -12.76 47.50
CA THR A 29 -19.43 -13.89 47.38
C THR A 29 -19.08 -14.68 46.13
N VAL A 30 -18.76 -15.97 46.26
CA VAL A 30 -18.45 -16.83 45.12
C VAL A 30 -19.71 -17.62 44.71
N VAL A 31 -20.08 -17.52 43.44
CA VAL A 31 -21.17 -18.28 42.83
C VAL A 31 -20.63 -19.21 41.75
N ASN A 32 -21.25 -20.39 41.57
CA ASN A 32 -20.72 -21.45 40.69
C ASN A 32 -21.54 -21.64 39.39
N SER A 33 -22.56 -20.80 39.15
CA SER A 33 -23.39 -20.87 37.94
C SER A 33 -23.96 -19.50 37.58
N LEU A 34 -24.33 -19.32 36.31
CA LEU A 34 -25.02 -18.11 35.84
C LEU A 34 -26.36 -17.90 36.56
N SER A 35 -27.13 -18.96 36.82
CA SER A 35 -28.38 -18.85 37.60
C SER A 35 -28.16 -18.37 39.03
N ALA A 36 -27.02 -18.71 39.64
CA ALA A 36 -26.65 -18.23 40.98
C ALA A 36 -26.07 -16.80 40.97
N LEU A 37 -25.52 -16.34 39.85
CA LEU A 37 -25.09 -14.95 39.65
C LEU A 37 -26.28 -14.02 39.45
N LYS A 38 -27.31 -14.47 38.71
CA LYS A 38 -28.46 -13.67 38.28
C LYS A 38 -29.10 -12.80 39.38
N PRO A 39 -29.31 -13.27 40.62
CA PRO A 39 -29.94 -12.45 41.68
C PRO A 39 -29.13 -11.23 42.13
N TYR A 40 -27.85 -11.15 41.76
CA TYR A 40 -26.98 -10.06 42.17
C TYR A 40 -26.88 -8.93 41.15
N LEU A 41 -27.44 -9.10 39.94
CA LEU A 41 -27.23 -8.14 38.85
C LEU A 41 -27.93 -6.79 39.08
N ASP A 42 -29.01 -6.77 39.85
CA ASP A 42 -29.75 -5.57 40.27
C ASP A 42 -29.50 -5.15 41.72
N ASP A 43 -28.65 -5.88 42.46
CA ASP A 43 -28.32 -5.59 43.84
C ASP A 43 -27.34 -4.41 43.97
N ASN A 44 -27.59 -3.53 44.93
CA ASN A 44 -26.63 -2.50 45.31
C ASN A 44 -25.56 -3.07 46.25
N ASN A 45 -24.31 -2.62 46.11
CA ASN A 45 -23.17 -3.09 46.89
C ASN A 45 -22.88 -4.58 46.71
N ALA A 46 -23.27 -5.17 45.58
CA ALA A 46 -22.94 -6.54 45.26
C ALA A 46 -21.42 -6.67 45.13
N ASN A 47 -20.83 -7.66 45.80
CA ASN A 47 -19.42 -7.99 45.65
C ASN A 47 -19.33 -9.48 45.36
N VAL A 48 -19.36 -9.83 44.07
CA VAL A 48 -19.61 -11.19 43.60
C VAL A 48 -18.52 -11.64 42.63
N LYS A 49 -18.13 -12.91 42.75
CA LYS A 49 -17.23 -13.59 41.83
C LYS A 49 -17.92 -14.80 41.24
N LEU A 50 -17.96 -14.89 39.93
CA LEU A 50 -18.33 -16.13 39.26
C LEU A 50 -17.10 -17.05 39.23
N ALA A 51 -17.29 -18.31 39.61
CA ALA A 51 -16.22 -19.29 39.60
C ALA A 51 -15.61 -19.42 38.19
N PRO A 52 -14.28 -19.56 38.05
CA PRO A 52 -13.65 -19.77 36.74
C PRO A 52 -14.26 -20.96 36.01
N GLY A 53 -14.44 -20.84 34.69
CA GLY A 53 -15.07 -21.86 33.86
C GLY A 53 -15.69 -21.28 32.60
N THR A 54 -16.17 -22.18 31.74
CA THR A 54 -16.92 -21.83 30.53
C THR A 54 -18.41 -22.01 30.81
N TYR A 55 -19.17 -20.98 30.47
CA TYR A 55 -20.63 -20.95 30.55
C TYR A 55 -21.18 -20.64 29.16
N THR A 56 -22.43 -21.02 28.92
CA THR A 56 -23.11 -20.77 27.64
C THR A 56 -24.46 -20.14 27.91
N ILE A 57 -24.85 -19.18 27.07
CA ILE A 57 -26.21 -18.68 26.96
C ILE A 57 -26.65 -18.87 25.51
N ASP A 58 -27.79 -19.51 25.30
CA ASP A 58 -28.32 -19.82 23.96
C ASP A 58 -29.76 -19.30 23.76
N ALA A 59 -30.33 -19.56 22.58
CA ALA A 59 -31.70 -19.15 22.26
C ALA A 59 -32.76 -19.80 23.19
N SER A 60 -32.49 -20.95 23.78
CA SER A 60 -33.40 -21.66 24.70
C SER A 60 -33.48 -20.97 26.08
N ASP A 61 -32.41 -20.33 26.52
CA ASP A 61 -32.41 -19.49 27.73
C ASP A 61 -33.32 -18.28 27.57
N ILE A 62 -33.37 -17.70 26.38
CA ILE A 62 -34.30 -16.61 26.05
C ILE A 62 -35.73 -17.13 25.96
N ALA A 63 -35.95 -18.25 25.26
CA ALA A 63 -37.27 -18.84 25.09
C ALA A 63 -37.91 -19.28 26.41
N SER A 64 -37.11 -19.76 27.36
CA SER A 64 -37.55 -20.15 28.70
C SER A 64 -37.72 -18.97 29.66
N GLY A 65 -37.22 -17.78 29.30
CA GLY A 65 -37.19 -16.61 30.17
C GLY A 65 -36.15 -16.69 31.29
N ALA A 66 -35.19 -17.63 31.20
CA ALA A 66 -34.06 -17.70 32.12
C ALA A 66 -33.17 -16.44 32.01
N TRP A 67 -33.01 -15.95 30.79
CA TRP A 67 -32.32 -14.71 30.42
C TRP A 67 -33.15 -13.90 29.41
N GLY A 68 -32.74 -12.66 29.11
CA GLY A 68 -33.40 -11.85 28.07
C GLY A 68 -34.52 -10.95 28.60
N TYR A 69 -34.16 -9.86 29.27
CA TYR A 69 -35.06 -8.86 29.80
C TYR A 69 -35.44 -7.84 28.74
N ASP A 70 -36.71 -7.46 28.72
CA ASP A 70 -37.15 -6.29 28.01
C ASP A 70 -36.85 -5.07 28.90
N VAL A 71 -35.78 -4.35 28.58
CA VAL A 71 -35.46 -3.09 29.25
C VAL A 71 -36.29 -2.00 28.58
N PRO A 72 -37.17 -1.28 29.31
CA PRO A 72 -37.93 -0.19 28.72
C PRO A 72 -36.94 0.89 28.32
N TYR A 73 -36.63 0.93 27.03
CA TYR A 73 -35.83 1.93 26.37
C TYR A 73 -36.76 2.71 25.43
N PHE A 74 -36.42 3.97 25.13
CA PHE A 74 -37.27 5.00 24.49
C PHE A 74 -38.21 4.48 23.39
N ASP A 75 -37.75 3.56 22.55
CA ASP A 75 -38.57 2.75 21.69
C ASP A 75 -38.31 1.24 21.95
N SER A 76 -39.38 0.47 22.12
CA SER A 76 -39.47 -0.92 22.66
C SER A 76 -38.71 -2.06 21.92
N TYR A 77 -37.62 -1.75 21.21
CA TYR A 77 -36.96 -2.65 20.27
C TYR A 77 -35.74 -3.38 20.80
N THR A 78 -35.52 -3.51 22.11
CA THR A 78 -34.31 -4.18 22.62
C THR A 78 -34.62 -5.32 23.59
N LYS A 79 -33.84 -6.39 23.50
CA LYS A 79 -33.76 -7.47 24.47
C LYS A 79 -32.35 -7.55 25.04
N THR A 80 -32.21 -7.32 26.34
CA THR A 80 -30.93 -7.38 27.05
C THR A 80 -30.77 -8.74 27.70
N VAL A 81 -29.71 -9.49 27.38
CA VAL A 81 -29.48 -10.83 27.95
C VAL A 81 -29.09 -10.70 29.42
N MET A 82 -27.98 -10.02 29.72
CA MET A 82 -27.50 -9.78 31.08
C MET A 82 -27.58 -8.29 31.44
N HIS A 83 -28.44 -7.92 32.39
CA HIS A 83 -28.65 -6.52 32.79
C HIS A 83 -28.11 -6.24 34.19
N PHE A 84 -27.01 -5.47 34.27
CA PHE A 84 -26.37 -5.01 35.49
C PHE A 84 -26.93 -3.64 35.91
N ALA A 85 -27.96 -3.66 36.75
CA ALA A 85 -28.71 -2.47 37.17
C ALA A 85 -28.34 -1.97 38.58
N GLY A 86 -27.65 -2.78 39.38
CA GLY A 86 -27.21 -2.43 40.73
C GLY A 86 -26.21 -1.27 40.76
N ASN A 87 -25.98 -0.69 41.93
CA ASN A 87 -25.02 0.41 42.14
C ASN A 87 -23.88 0.00 43.07
N ASN A 88 -22.72 0.65 42.96
CA ASN A 88 -21.56 0.44 43.82
C ASN A 88 -21.16 -1.04 43.90
N SER A 89 -21.22 -1.76 42.79
CA SER A 89 -21.05 -3.21 42.76
C SER A 89 -19.78 -3.65 42.03
N THR A 90 -19.18 -4.74 42.47
CA THR A 90 -18.03 -5.37 41.85
C THR A 90 -18.37 -6.79 41.42
N TYR A 91 -18.20 -7.07 40.12
CA TYR A 91 -18.36 -8.38 39.51
C TYR A 91 -17.01 -8.87 38.98
N ASP A 92 -16.51 -9.95 39.56
CA ASP A 92 -15.24 -10.56 39.19
C ASP A 92 -15.47 -11.81 38.33
N PHE A 93 -15.07 -11.72 37.07
CA PHE A 93 -15.14 -12.77 36.07
C PHE A 93 -13.76 -13.34 35.72
N THR A 94 -12.74 -13.14 36.56
CA THR A 94 -11.38 -13.61 36.25
C THR A 94 -11.38 -15.13 36.02
N GLY A 95 -10.98 -15.54 34.81
CA GLY A 95 -10.96 -16.93 34.38
C GLY A 95 -12.32 -17.48 33.92
N VAL A 96 -13.28 -16.60 33.65
CA VAL A 96 -14.61 -16.94 33.13
C VAL A 96 -14.67 -16.66 31.64
N THR A 97 -15.20 -17.63 30.90
CA THR A 97 -15.67 -17.46 29.52
C THR A 97 -17.18 -17.65 29.47
N ILE A 98 -17.89 -16.70 28.85
CA ILE A 98 -19.30 -16.86 28.50
C ILE A 98 -19.41 -16.92 26.98
N ASN A 99 -19.87 -18.06 26.47
CA ASN A 99 -20.23 -18.25 25.08
C ASN A 99 -21.66 -17.76 24.87
N PHE A 100 -21.86 -16.84 23.94
CA PHE A 100 -23.16 -16.44 23.44
C PHE A 100 -23.34 -17.12 22.08
N ASP A 101 -24.21 -18.14 22.02
CA ASP A 101 -24.50 -18.85 20.77
C ASP A 101 -25.16 -17.88 19.78
N THR A 102 -24.65 -17.77 18.55
CA THR A 102 -25.15 -16.80 17.56
C THR A 102 -26.60 -17.07 17.12
N ASP A 103 -27.15 -18.28 17.33
CA ASP A 103 -28.58 -18.57 17.13
C ASP A 103 -29.46 -17.66 18.02
N LEU A 104 -28.93 -17.21 19.17
CA LEU A 104 -29.53 -16.20 20.03
C LEU A 104 -29.96 -14.97 19.23
N PHE A 105 -29.18 -14.55 18.24
CA PHE A 105 -29.36 -13.29 17.51
C PHE A 105 -30.63 -13.22 16.65
N THR A 106 -31.34 -14.34 16.53
CA THR A 106 -32.64 -14.43 15.86
C THR A 106 -33.81 -14.66 16.84
N SER A 107 -33.51 -14.93 18.11
CA SER A 107 -34.48 -15.32 19.13
C SER A 107 -35.37 -14.16 19.64
N ALA A 108 -34.95 -12.91 19.44
CA ALA A 108 -35.67 -11.72 19.96
C ALA A 108 -36.73 -11.17 18.99
N GLY A 109 -37.03 -11.87 17.89
CA GLY A 109 -38.03 -11.46 16.90
C GLY A 109 -37.64 -10.15 16.20
N SER A 110 -38.45 -9.10 16.36
CA SER A 110 -38.21 -7.78 15.76
C SER A 110 -37.34 -6.86 16.61
N LYS A 111 -36.78 -7.34 17.71
CA LYS A 111 -35.94 -6.57 18.64
C LYS A 111 -34.46 -6.79 18.36
N GLN A 112 -33.66 -5.75 18.59
CA GLN A 112 -32.21 -5.82 18.77
C GLN A 112 -31.87 -6.64 20.01
N ILE A 113 -30.65 -7.18 20.05
CA ILE A 113 -30.12 -7.90 21.21
C ILE A 113 -28.92 -7.16 21.78
N TRP A 114 -28.91 -6.95 23.09
CA TRP A 114 -27.72 -6.55 23.84
C TRP A 114 -27.33 -7.69 24.76
N GLU A 115 -26.12 -8.22 24.63
CA GLU A 115 -25.71 -9.36 25.46
C GLU A 115 -25.47 -8.93 26.91
N LEU A 116 -24.85 -7.77 27.09
CA LEU A 116 -24.59 -7.17 28.38
C LEU A 116 -24.97 -5.69 28.37
N GLN A 117 -25.78 -5.27 29.34
CA GLN A 117 -26.05 -3.86 29.59
C GLN A 117 -25.75 -3.48 31.04
N ILE A 118 -25.13 -2.33 31.25
CA ILE A 118 -24.92 -1.72 32.57
C ILE A 118 -25.74 -0.43 32.63
N THR A 119 -26.62 -0.27 33.63
CA THR A 119 -27.41 0.97 33.79
C THR A 119 -27.28 1.62 35.16
N GLY A 120 -26.79 0.89 36.16
CA GLY A 120 -26.52 1.44 37.48
C GLY A 120 -25.26 2.31 37.50
N SER A 121 -24.79 2.65 38.69
CA SER A 121 -23.68 3.59 38.90
C SER A 121 -22.55 2.99 39.72
N ASP A 122 -21.33 3.45 39.48
CA ASP A 122 -20.12 3.05 40.24
C ASP A 122 -19.86 1.53 40.22
N ASN A 123 -20.24 0.84 39.15
CA ASN A 123 -20.00 -0.60 39.02
C ASN A 123 -18.65 -0.90 38.37
N VAL A 124 -18.02 -2.00 38.81
CA VAL A 124 -16.81 -2.55 38.20
C VAL A 124 -17.07 -3.99 37.78
N LEU A 125 -17.05 -4.24 36.48
CA LEU A 125 -17.04 -5.60 35.93
C LEU A 125 -15.63 -5.87 35.41
N LYS A 126 -15.01 -6.99 35.80
CA LYS A 126 -13.62 -7.28 35.40
C LYS A 126 -13.34 -8.71 34.99
N GLY A 127 -12.44 -8.88 34.02
CA GLY A 127 -11.82 -10.15 33.66
C GLY A 127 -12.67 -11.12 32.84
N LEU A 128 -13.77 -10.64 32.24
CA LEU A 128 -14.69 -11.50 31.50
C LEU A 128 -14.17 -11.77 30.08
N THR A 129 -14.20 -13.03 29.66
CA THR A 129 -14.10 -13.41 28.25
C THR A 129 -15.51 -13.62 27.68
N MET A 130 -15.90 -12.89 26.65
CA MET A 130 -17.15 -13.05 25.89
C MET A 130 -16.82 -13.60 24.51
N VAL A 131 -17.53 -14.65 24.09
CA VAL A 131 -17.31 -15.30 22.78
C VAL A 131 -18.64 -15.47 22.08
N ASP A 132 -18.78 -14.86 20.91
CA ASP A 132 -19.85 -15.19 19.98
C ASP A 132 -19.54 -16.55 19.34
N ASP A 133 -20.27 -17.57 19.78
CA ASP A 133 -20.06 -18.98 19.41
C ASP A 133 -20.88 -19.30 18.16
N GLY A 134 -20.28 -19.03 17.01
CA GLY A 134 -20.87 -19.25 15.70
C GLY A 134 -19.95 -18.82 14.55
N THR A 135 -20.55 -18.58 13.39
CA THR A 135 -19.90 -18.16 12.15
C THR A 135 -20.01 -16.65 11.93
N VAL A 136 -19.15 -16.11 11.07
CA VAL A 136 -19.20 -14.68 10.68
C VAL A 136 -20.45 -14.33 9.86
N ASP A 137 -21.06 -15.33 9.23
CA ASP A 137 -22.21 -15.20 8.33
C ASP A 137 -23.56 -15.36 9.06
N ASP A 138 -23.55 -15.64 10.37
CA ASP A 138 -24.76 -15.80 11.16
C ASP A 138 -25.51 -14.47 11.24
N ALA A 139 -26.57 -14.36 10.43
CA ALA A 139 -27.27 -13.12 10.18
C ALA A 139 -28.27 -12.80 11.31
N PRO A 140 -28.05 -11.74 12.11
CA PRO A 140 -29.00 -11.40 13.17
C PRO A 140 -30.34 -10.94 12.57
N SER A 141 -31.46 -11.09 13.29
CA SER A 141 -32.76 -10.62 12.79
C SER A 141 -32.84 -9.09 12.75
N LYS A 142 -32.10 -8.43 13.65
CA LYS A 142 -31.91 -6.98 13.80
C LYS A 142 -30.44 -6.68 14.14
N GLY A 143 -30.18 -5.57 14.82
CA GLY A 143 -28.83 -5.25 15.30
C GLY A 143 -28.50 -6.00 16.59
N VAL A 144 -27.24 -6.39 16.77
CA VAL A 144 -26.71 -6.95 18.01
C VAL A 144 -25.63 -6.04 18.56
N CYS A 145 -25.51 -5.97 19.90
CA CYS A 145 -24.36 -5.36 20.55
C CYS A 145 -23.90 -6.18 21.75
N ASN A 146 -22.62 -6.54 21.85
CA ASN A 146 -22.14 -7.34 22.98
C ASN A 146 -22.26 -6.55 24.30
N ILE A 147 -21.80 -5.30 24.33
CA ILE A 147 -21.72 -4.50 25.55
C ILE A 147 -22.36 -3.13 25.35
N VAL A 148 -23.24 -2.74 26.27
CA VAL A 148 -23.84 -1.41 26.35
C VAL A 148 -23.63 -0.83 27.75
N MET A 149 -22.94 0.30 27.85
CA MET A 149 -22.68 1.01 29.10
C MET A 149 -23.51 2.29 29.17
N ASP A 150 -24.59 2.27 29.96
CA ASP A 150 -25.32 3.45 30.42
C ASP A 150 -24.88 3.82 31.84
N GLY A 151 -25.70 4.58 32.57
CA GLY A 151 -25.44 4.93 33.96
C GLY A 151 -24.28 5.92 34.11
N GLU A 152 -23.63 5.89 35.26
CA GLU A 152 -22.49 6.77 35.54
C GLU A 152 -21.36 6.06 36.30
N ASN A 153 -20.12 6.46 36.00
CA ASN A 153 -18.90 5.98 36.66
C ASN A 153 -18.71 4.45 36.62
N ASN A 154 -19.30 3.76 35.65
CA ASN A 154 -19.09 2.33 35.50
C ASN A 154 -17.77 2.04 34.78
N ARG A 155 -17.14 0.92 35.14
CA ARG A 155 -15.92 0.44 34.50
C ARG A 155 -16.05 -1.01 34.07
N ILE A 156 -15.77 -1.28 32.80
CA ILE A 156 -15.35 -2.61 32.35
C ILE A 156 -13.83 -2.63 32.27
N GLN A 157 -13.23 -3.74 32.73
CA GLN A 157 -11.79 -3.85 32.84
C GLN A 157 -11.29 -5.25 32.49
N ASP A 158 -10.21 -5.35 31.71
CA ASP A 158 -9.55 -6.62 31.37
C ASP A 158 -10.50 -7.61 30.65
N PHE A 159 -11.44 -7.10 29.84
CA PHE A 159 -12.35 -7.93 29.05
C PHE A 159 -11.67 -8.46 27.79
N HIS A 160 -12.10 -9.63 27.33
CA HIS A 160 -11.72 -10.19 26.04
C HIS A 160 -12.99 -10.56 25.27
N VAL A 161 -13.30 -9.85 24.19
CA VAL A 161 -14.55 -10.00 23.45
C VAL A 161 -14.24 -10.47 22.04
N THR A 162 -14.81 -11.60 21.62
CA THR A 162 -14.77 -12.06 20.23
C THR A 162 -16.14 -11.87 19.60
N ILE A 163 -16.21 -11.05 18.56
CA ILE A 163 -17.47 -10.62 17.94
C ILE A 163 -17.65 -11.34 16.60
N LYS A 164 -18.80 -11.98 16.36
CA LYS A 164 -19.14 -12.68 15.11
C LYS A 164 -20.61 -12.57 14.76
N GLY A 165 -20.92 -12.79 13.49
CA GLY A 165 -22.29 -12.88 13.01
C GLY A 165 -22.82 -11.51 12.58
N SER A 166 -22.82 -11.28 11.27
CA SER A 166 -23.44 -10.12 10.65
C SER A 166 -23.80 -10.47 9.21
N TYR A 167 -24.60 -9.63 8.56
CA TYR A 167 -24.90 -9.86 7.15
C TYR A 167 -25.03 -8.58 6.34
N PRO A 168 -24.51 -8.53 5.11
CA PRO A 168 -23.47 -9.43 4.61
C PRO A 168 -22.16 -9.15 5.35
N TYR A 169 -21.41 -10.19 5.70
CA TYR A 169 -20.02 -10.04 6.13
C TYR A 169 -19.09 -10.05 4.92
N GLY A 170 -17.91 -9.46 5.03
CA GLY A 170 -16.89 -9.54 3.96
C GLY A 170 -16.86 -8.39 2.94
N TYR A 171 -17.72 -7.38 3.07
CA TYR A 171 -17.80 -6.25 2.11
C TYR A 171 -17.73 -4.85 2.71
N GLY A 172 -17.60 -4.74 4.04
CA GLY A 172 -17.58 -3.45 4.71
C GLY A 172 -18.85 -2.65 4.44
N ASP A 173 -18.69 -1.36 4.16
CA ASP A 173 -19.81 -0.46 3.90
C ASP A 173 -20.10 -0.20 2.41
N ALA A 174 -19.45 -0.94 1.51
CA ALA A 174 -19.60 -0.77 0.05
C ALA A 174 -21.06 -0.88 -0.39
N PHE A 175 -21.84 -1.79 0.20
CA PHE A 175 -23.20 -2.09 -0.22
C PHE A 175 -24.29 -1.60 0.73
N GLY A 176 -23.93 -0.95 1.84
CA GLY A 176 -24.89 -0.39 2.80
C GLY A 176 -24.32 -0.12 4.19
N LYS A 177 -25.11 0.55 5.03
CA LYS A 177 -24.78 0.91 6.42
C LYS A 177 -25.90 0.61 7.43
N GLY A 178 -26.88 -0.21 7.07
CA GLY A 178 -27.97 -0.60 7.97
C GLY A 178 -29.11 0.42 8.08
N GLY A 179 -29.26 1.32 7.09
CA GLY A 179 -30.33 2.34 7.02
C GLY A 179 -31.27 2.15 5.81
N THR A 180 -31.89 3.24 5.33
CA THR A 180 -32.80 3.20 4.16
C THR A 180 -32.08 3.15 2.81
N ASN A 181 -30.82 3.62 2.76
CA ASN A 181 -30.02 3.68 1.54
C ASN A 181 -29.02 2.51 1.53
N ASN A 182 -29.51 1.30 1.29
CA ASN A 182 -28.66 0.12 1.13
C ASN A 182 -28.94 -0.54 -0.22
N ILE A 183 -27.89 -1.07 -0.86
CA ILE A 183 -28.02 -1.99 -2.00
C ILE A 183 -28.25 -3.41 -1.47
N ILE A 184 -27.52 -3.79 -0.42
CA ILE A 184 -27.74 -5.04 0.32
C ILE A 184 -28.15 -4.69 1.75
N ALA A 185 -29.25 -5.26 2.24
CA ALA A 185 -29.74 -4.98 3.59
C ALA A 185 -28.73 -5.45 4.65
N HIS A 186 -28.08 -4.50 5.34
CA HIS A 186 -27.12 -4.82 6.39
C HIS A 186 -27.79 -5.09 7.74
N ARG A 187 -27.36 -6.16 8.39
CA ARG A 187 -27.74 -6.61 9.73
C ARG A 187 -26.49 -6.59 10.59
N LYS A 188 -26.40 -5.55 11.42
CA LYS A 188 -25.18 -5.16 12.13
C LYS A 188 -24.96 -5.94 13.41
N HIS A 189 -23.70 -6.12 13.77
CA HIS A 189 -23.28 -6.55 15.09
C HIS A 189 -22.08 -5.70 15.54
N SER A 190 -22.30 -4.83 16.53
CA SER A 190 -21.29 -3.93 17.11
C SER A 190 -20.78 -4.44 18.45
N ALA A 191 -19.56 -4.08 18.88
CA ALA A 191 -18.99 -4.66 20.10
C ALA A 191 -19.41 -3.93 21.40
N CYS A 192 -19.12 -2.63 21.52
CA CYS A 192 -19.18 -1.91 22.79
C CYS A 192 -19.70 -0.48 22.60
N LEU A 193 -20.96 -0.26 22.96
CA LEU A 193 -21.60 1.05 23.02
C LEU A 193 -21.38 1.69 24.39
N VAL A 194 -20.64 2.81 24.42
CA VAL A 194 -20.40 3.60 25.63
C VAL A 194 -21.29 4.84 25.62
N ARG A 195 -22.09 4.99 26.67
CA ARG A 195 -23.04 6.09 26.90
C ARG A 195 -22.90 6.60 28.32
N GLY A 196 -23.86 7.37 28.82
CA GLY A 196 -23.88 7.78 30.22
C GLY A 196 -22.80 8.80 30.57
N GLU A 197 -22.43 8.86 31.86
CA GLU A 197 -21.47 9.82 32.40
C GLU A 197 -20.22 9.11 32.94
N SER A 198 -19.03 9.55 32.51
CA SER A 198 -17.74 9.08 33.06
C SER A 198 -17.54 7.56 33.05
N ASN A 199 -18.17 6.87 32.10
CA ASN A 199 -17.98 5.43 31.90
C ASN A 199 -16.61 5.13 31.29
N HIS A 200 -16.01 4.02 31.72
CA HIS A 200 -14.63 3.67 31.43
C HIS A 200 -14.49 2.26 30.86
N VAL A 201 -13.90 2.14 29.67
CA VAL A 201 -13.43 0.87 29.10
C VAL A 201 -11.92 0.80 29.28
N LEU A 202 -11.44 -0.12 30.11
CA LEU A 202 -10.03 -0.21 30.53
C LEU A 202 -9.41 -1.55 30.11
N ASN A 203 -8.22 -1.51 29.49
CA ASN A 203 -7.36 -2.68 29.21
C ASN A 203 -8.10 -3.85 28.55
N SER A 204 -9.06 -3.56 27.68
CA SER A 204 -9.95 -4.59 27.12
C SER A 204 -9.60 -4.87 25.65
N THR A 205 -9.73 -6.12 25.27
CA THR A 205 -9.40 -6.65 23.94
C THR A 205 -10.67 -6.99 23.18
N PHE A 206 -10.77 -6.54 21.94
CA PHE A 206 -11.90 -6.80 21.05
C PHE A 206 -11.39 -7.36 19.72
N ILE A 207 -11.77 -8.60 19.42
CA ILE A 207 -11.50 -9.28 18.15
C ILE A 207 -12.79 -9.24 17.32
N HIS A 208 -12.84 -8.33 16.35
CA HIS A 208 -14.05 -7.95 15.64
C HIS A 208 -14.15 -8.68 14.30
N ARG A 209 -15.08 -9.62 14.16
CA ARG A 209 -15.35 -10.41 12.94
C ARG A 209 -16.81 -10.31 12.51
N SER A 210 -17.29 -9.08 12.50
CA SER A 210 -18.64 -8.69 12.09
C SER A 210 -18.62 -7.32 11.40
N TYR A 211 -19.74 -6.97 10.75
CA TYR A 211 -20.02 -5.62 10.30
C TYR A 211 -20.75 -4.80 11.38
N GLY A 212 -20.06 -3.79 11.90
CA GLY A 212 -20.51 -2.91 12.98
C GLY A 212 -19.34 -2.12 13.56
N HIS A 213 -19.61 -1.23 14.51
CA HIS A 213 -18.54 -0.52 15.23
C HIS A 213 -17.98 -1.41 16.33
N CYS A 214 -16.67 -1.27 16.60
CA CYS A 214 -16.09 -1.92 17.77
C CYS A 214 -16.44 -1.14 19.04
N ILE A 215 -15.71 -0.08 19.39
CA ILE A 215 -16.03 0.80 20.52
C ILE A 215 -16.65 2.08 19.97
N PHE A 216 -17.84 2.43 20.41
CA PHE A 216 -18.51 3.64 19.92
C PHE A 216 -19.28 4.37 21.02
N MET A 217 -19.30 5.69 20.91
CA MET A 217 -19.85 6.59 21.92
C MET A 217 -21.05 7.33 21.38
N GLN A 218 -22.17 7.24 22.10
CA GLN A 218 -23.41 7.95 21.82
C GLN A 218 -24.01 8.43 23.15
N ALA A 219 -24.45 9.69 23.24
CA ALA A 219 -24.90 10.31 24.49
C ALA A 219 -23.92 10.19 25.69
N ALA A 220 -22.63 9.97 25.44
CA ALA A 220 -21.61 9.85 26.47
C ALA A 220 -21.03 11.21 26.86
N SER A 221 -20.85 11.44 28.15
CA SER A 221 -20.13 12.62 28.66
C SER A 221 -18.94 12.16 29.50
N ASN A 222 -17.78 12.73 29.22
CA ASN A 222 -16.49 12.36 29.78
C ASN A 222 -16.15 10.85 29.68
N PRO A 223 -16.48 10.14 28.57
CA PRO A 223 -16.12 8.73 28.47
C PRO A 223 -14.60 8.56 28.40
N LYS A 224 -14.09 7.48 28.99
CA LYS A 224 -12.67 7.12 28.92
C LYS A 224 -12.49 5.75 28.27
N ILE A 225 -11.67 5.68 27.25
CA ILE A 225 -11.23 4.43 26.62
C ILE A 225 -9.71 4.36 26.80
N GLU A 226 -9.21 3.36 27.54
CA GLU A 226 -7.81 3.32 27.96
C GLU A 226 -7.21 1.92 27.80
N GLY A 227 -6.03 1.82 27.20
CA GLY A 227 -5.27 0.57 27.12
C GLY A 227 -5.94 -0.53 26.29
N CYS A 228 -6.91 -0.18 25.45
CA CYS A 228 -7.71 -1.17 24.72
C CYS A 228 -7.01 -1.63 23.44
N TYR A 229 -7.23 -2.89 23.09
CA TYR A 229 -6.79 -3.49 21.82
C TYR A 229 -8.01 -3.80 20.96
N VAL A 230 -8.03 -3.31 19.72
CA VAL A 230 -9.10 -3.55 18.75
C VAL A 230 -8.50 -4.11 17.47
N GLU A 231 -8.98 -5.27 17.02
CA GLU A 231 -8.54 -5.87 15.76
C GLU A 231 -9.74 -6.31 14.91
N GLY A 232 -9.89 -5.69 13.74
CA GLY A 232 -10.82 -6.11 12.71
C GLY A 232 -10.18 -6.98 11.62
N GLU A 233 -10.83 -7.02 10.46
CA GLU A 233 -10.33 -7.65 9.25
C GLU A 233 -10.53 -6.72 8.06
N VAL A 234 -9.65 -6.87 7.07
CA VAL A 234 -9.69 -6.13 5.82
C VAL A 234 -9.63 -7.10 4.65
N ARG A 235 -10.09 -6.63 3.49
CA ARG A 235 -10.09 -7.35 2.23
C ARG A 235 -9.88 -6.36 1.08
N THR A 236 -9.13 -6.76 0.06
CA THR A 236 -8.95 -5.91 -1.12
C THR A 236 -10.25 -5.87 -1.94
N THR A 237 -10.52 -4.76 -2.62
CA THR A 237 -11.62 -4.70 -3.58
C THR A 237 -11.39 -5.61 -4.78
N ASP A 238 -10.14 -5.93 -5.11
CA ASP A 238 -9.79 -6.89 -6.17
C ASP A 238 -10.26 -8.31 -5.81
N ASP A 239 -10.03 -8.74 -4.56
CA ASP A 239 -10.51 -10.03 -4.06
C ASP A 239 -12.05 -10.08 -3.98
N MET A 240 -12.71 -8.94 -3.73
CA MET A 240 -14.17 -8.87 -3.78
C MET A 240 -14.66 -9.03 -5.22
N LEU A 241 -14.06 -8.32 -6.17
CA LEU A 241 -14.42 -8.37 -7.60
C LEU A 241 -14.15 -9.74 -8.22
N ALA A 242 -13.19 -10.51 -7.69
CA ALA A 242 -12.93 -11.89 -8.11
C ALA A 242 -14.10 -12.85 -7.84
N GLU A 243 -15.13 -12.43 -7.09
CA GLU A 243 -16.36 -13.20 -6.86
C GLU A 243 -17.36 -13.14 -8.03
N GLU A 244 -17.05 -12.49 -9.14
CA GLU A 244 -17.94 -12.41 -10.30
C GLU A 244 -18.38 -13.80 -10.79
N GLY A 245 -19.70 -13.98 -10.94
CA GLY A 245 -20.32 -15.24 -11.34
C GLY A 245 -20.40 -16.31 -10.26
N THR A 246 -20.05 -16.02 -9.01
CA THR A 246 -20.14 -16.98 -7.89
C THR A 246 -21.52 -17.06 -7.23
N GLY A 247 -22.39 -16.07 -7.47
CA GLY A 247 -23.66 -15.91 -6.78
C GLY A 247 -23.54 -15.33 -5.36
N SER A 248 -22.39 -14.74 -5.01
CA SER A 248 -22.19 -14.05 -3.73
C SER A 248 -23.13 -12.83 -3.58
N PRO A 249 -23.33 -12.30 -2.36
CA PRO A 249 -24.16 -11.10 -2.18
C PRO A 249 -23.74 -9.92 -3.06
N ALA A 250 -22.44 -9.69 -3.25
CA ALA A 250 -21.92 -8.62 -4.11
C ALA A 250 -22.13 -8.92 -5.60
N ASP A 251 -21.93 -10.16 -6.03
CA ASP A 251 -22.17 -10.61 -7.41
C ASP A 251 -23.65 -10.47 -7.81
N ASN A 252 -24.57 -10.82 -6.91
CA ASN A 252 -26.01 -10.71 -7.13
C ASN A 252 -26.50 -9.26 -7.35
N VAL A 253 -25.70 -8.27 -6.95
CA VAL A 253 -25.98 -6.85 -7.17
C VAL A 253 -25.04 -6.21 -8.20
N ASP A 254 -24.34 -7.04 -8.99
CA ASP A 254 -23.40 -6.63 -10.03
C ASP A 254 -22.33 -5.65 -9.50
N PHE A 255 -21.90 -5.89 -8.26
CA PHE A 255 -20.94 -5.06 -7.51
C PHE A 255 -21.33 -3.58 -7.42
N MET A 256 -22.60 -3.23 -7.61
CA MET A 256 -23.07 -1.85 -7.48
C MET A 256 -23.05 -1.42 -6.02
N THR A 257 -22.25 -0.40 -5.73
CA THR A 257 -22.10 0.15 -4.37
C THR A 257 -23.25 1.09 -4.03
N THR A 258 -23.44 1.33 -2.73
CA THR A 258 -24.34 2.37 -2.24
C THR A 258 -23.88 3.78 -2.62
N TRP A 259 -22.66 3.93 -3.15
CA TRP A 259 -22.07 5.19 -3.60
C TRP A 259 -22.45 5.54 -5.04
N GLY A 260 -23.20 4.68 -5.74
CA GLY A 260 -23.77 4.95 -7.06
C GLY A 260 -22.91 4.52 -8.25
N TYR A 261 -21.90 3.67 -8.03
CA TYR A 261 -21.04 3.10 -9.06
C TYR A 261 -20.61 1.68 -8.69
N LYS A 262 -20.08 0.92 -9.66
CA LYS A 262 -19.49 -0.40 -9.40
C LYS A 262 -18.24 -0.28 -8.55
N LEU A 263 -18.05 -1.23 -7.62
CA LEU A 263 -16.89 -1.28 -6.74
C LEU A 263 -15.57 -1.17 -7.57
N PRO A 264 -14.69 -0.20 -7.29
CA PRO A 264 -13.44 -0.06 -8.03
C PRO A 264 -12.35 -0.97 -7.47
N ALA A 265 -11.47 -1.44 -8.34
CA ALA A 265 -10.23 -2.13 -7.99
C ALA A 265 -9.22 -1.21 -7.25
N GLY A 266 -8.24 -1.80 -6.56
CA GLY A 266 -7.10 -1.09 -5.98
C GLY A 266 -7.31 -0.44 -4.60
N TYR A 267 -8.35 -0.82 -3.84
CA TYR A 267 -8.60 -0.29 -2.49
C TYR A 267 -8.64 -1.40 -1.44
N MET A 268 -8.11 -1.13 -0.25
CA MET A 268 -8.34 -1.98 0.90
C MET A 268 -9.64 -1.56 1.60
N MET A 269 -10.46 -2.52 1.99
CA MET A 269 -11.74 -2.31 2.69
C MET A 269 -11.75 -3.10 4.00
N SER A 270 -12.12 -2.46 5.10
CA SER A 270 -12.47 -3.09 6.37
C SER A 270 -13.77 -3.87 6.23
N LEU A 271 -13.83 -5.02 6.88
CA LEU A 271 -15.03 -5.84 6.99
C LEU A 271 -15.96 -5.35 8.13
N GLY A 272 -15.43 -4.52 9.03
CA GLY A 272 -16.17 -3.80 10.07
C GLY A 272 -16.28 -2.30 9.81
N GLU A 273 -16.82 -1.55 10.77
CA GLU A 273 -16.84 -0.08 10.76
C GLU A 273 -15.64 0.49 11.55
N GLU A 274 -15.79 1.60 12.26
CA GLU A 274 -14.72 2.21 13.05
C GLU A 274 -14.36 1.39 14.30
N GLY A 275 -13.07 1.43 14.66
CA GLY A 275 -12.52 0.86 15.88
C GLY A 275 -12.94 1.63 17.12
N ILE A 276 -12.72 2.95 17.14
CA ILE A 276 -13.18 3.85 18.22
C ILE A 276 -13.90 5.06 17.62
N ARG A 277 -15.20 5.22 17.89
CA ARG A 277 -16.07 6.23 17.25
C ARG A 277 -16.83 7.11 18.24
N ALA A 278 -17.04 8.38 17.92
CA ALA A 278 -17.99 9.24 18.64
C ALA A 278 -19.07 9.83 17.72
N TYR A 279 -20.27 9.99 18.26
CA TYR A 279 -21.42 10.62 17.61
C TYR A 279 -21.92 11.85 18.38
N ASN A 280 -22.56 12.77 17.66
CA ASN A 280 -23.21 13.98 18.18
C ASN A 280 -24.68 13.75 18.58
N ALA A 281 -25.15 12.51 18.53
CA ALA A 281 -26.50 12.14 18.92
C ALA A 281 -26.47 10.79 19.65
N GLY A 282 -27.54 10.52 20.37
CA GLY A 282 -27.72 9.30 21.13
C GLY A 282 -28.68 9.51 22.28
N GLU A 283 -29.04 8.39 22.86
CA GLU A 283 -29.89 8.30 24.04
C GLU A 283 -29.12 7.54 25.13
N THR A 284 -29.34 7.85 26.40
CA THR A 284 -28.78 7.14 27.53
C THR A 284 -29.78 7.12 28.68
N VAL A 285 -29.61 6.18 29.61
CA VAL A 285 -30.29 6.21 30.91
C VAL A 285 -29.27 6.46 32.02
N ILE A 286 -29.55 7.39 32.93
CA ILE A 286 -28.71 7.65 34.12
C ILE A 286 -29.65 7.75 35.31
N ASN A 287 -29.46 6.91 36.34
CA ASN A 287 -30.31 6.89 37.54
C ASN A 287 -31.82 6.80 37.23
N GLY A 288 -32.17 6.01 36.20
CA GLY A 288 -33.55 5.84 35.72
C GLY A 288 -34.10 7.02 34.91
N VAL A 289 -33.31 8.06 34.68
CA VAL A 289 -33.67 9.23 33.87
C VAL A 289 -33.13 9.06 32.46
N PHE A 290 -34.04 9.23 31.51
CA PHE A 290 -33.83 9.21 30.08
C PHE A 290 -33.23 10.53 29.58
N ILE A 291 -32.11 10.49 28.89
CA ILE A 291 -31.36 11.66 28.41
C ILE A 291 -31.00 11.46 26.94
N GLU A 292 -31.31 12.45 26.10
CA GLU A 292 -30.88 12.54 24.71
C GLU A 292 -29.81 13.64 24.59
N ARG A 293 -28.61 13.28 24.10
CA ARG A 293 -27.49 14.22 23.92
C ARG A 293 -26.44 13.67 22.95
N GLY A 294 -25.52 14.53 22.52
CA GLY A 294 -24.31 14.12 21.82
C GLY A 294 -23.19 13.69 22.77
N THR A 295 -22.09 13.20 22.18
CA THR A 295 -20.88 12.85 22.95
C THR A 295 -20.06 14.11 23.29
N SER A 296 -19.64 14.25 24.54
CA SER A 296 -18.82 15.37 25.02
C SER A 296 -17.59 14.92 25.82
N SER A 297 -16.46 15.57 25.57
CA SER A 297 -15.18 15.40 26.24
C SER A 297 -14.64 13.96 26.31
N PRO A 298 -14.64 13.18 25.21
CA PRO A 298 -14.07 11.83 25.21
C PRO A 298 -12.54 11.86 25.38
N THR A 299 -12.04 10.89 26.13
CA THR A 299 -10.60 10.65 26.33
C THR A 299 -10.23 9.23 25.85
N VAL A 300 -9.31 9.13 24.89
CA VAL A 300 -8.80 7.85 24.36
C VAL A 300 -7.29 7.77 24.59
N LEU A 301 -6.83 6.82 25.41
CA LEU A 301 -5.43 6.72 25.84
C LEU A 301 -4.86 5.33 25.55
N ASN A 302 -3.62 5.27 25.05
CA ASN A 302 -2.81 4.06 24.97
C ASN A 302 -3.53 2.88 24.28
N CYS A 303 -4.39 3.17 23.31
CA CYS A 303 -5.15 2.14 22.59
C CYS A 303 -4.43 1.72 21.32
N ASN A 304 -4.53 0.44 20.97
CA ASN A 304 -4.07 -0.11 19.69
C ASN A 304 -5.29 -0.48 18.85
N VAL A 305 -5.36 0.01 17.61
CA VAL A 305 -6.45 -0.30 16.69
C VAL A 305 -5.88 -0.78 15.36
N LYS A 306 -6.37 -1.93 14.88
CA LYS A 306 -5.86 -2.57 13.67
C LYS A 306 -7.01 -3.02 12.76
N ARG A 307 -6.87 -2.83 11.44
CA ARG A 307 -7.78 -3.41 10.42
C ARG A 307 -9.26 -3.02 10.59
N MET A 308 -9.51 -1.75 10.89
CA MET A 308 -10.85 -1.16 10.97
C MET A 308 -11.04 -0.09 9.89
N ARG A 309 -12.28 0.32 9.62
CA ARG A 309 -12.58 1.40 8.65
C ARG A 309 -11.98 2.73 9.10
N GLY A 310 -12.01 2.98 10.40
CA GLY A 310 -11.35 4.11 11.03
C GLY A 310 -10.71 3.65 12.35
N GLY A 311 -9.49 4.08 12.64
CA GLY A 311 -8.81 3.76 13.88
C GLY A 311 -9.47 4.43 15.08
N VAL A 312 -9.18 5.72 15.26
CA VAL A 312 -9.82 6.57 16.28
C VAL A 312 -10.47 7.77 15.59
N THR A 313 -11.80 7.79 15.56
CA THR A 313 -12.60 8.66 14.70
C THR A 313 -13.64 9.42 15.54
N LEU A 314 -13.31 10.65 15.95
CA LEU A 314 -14.09 11.50 16.86
C LEU A 314 -14.58 12.84 16.25
N PRO A 315 -15.06 12.92 14.99
CA PRO A 315 -15.47 14.17 14.32
C PRO A 315 -16.78 14.79 14.83
N HIS A 316 -17.48 14.13 15.74
CA HIS A 316 -18.75 14.62 16.27
C HIS A 316 -18.72 14.83 17.79
N ALA A 317 -17.56 14.62 18.40
CA ALA A 317 -17.38 14.89 19.81
C ALA A 317 -17.23 16.40 20.05
N THR A 318 -17.83 16.87 21.14
CA THR A 318 -17.72 18.27 21.59
C THR A 318 -16.90 18.37 22.87
N GLY A 319 -16.62 19.57 23.36
CA GLY A 319 -15.87 19.76 24.61
C GLY A 319 -14.38 19.45 24.47
N THR A 320 -13.78 18.88 25.52
CA THR A 320 -12.33 18.60 25.56
C THR A 320 -12.04 17.19 25.04
N VAL A 321 -11.82 17.06 23.74
CA VAL A 321 -11.42 15.78 23.10
C VAL A 321 -9.92 15.55 23.30
N THR A 322 -9.56 14.39 23.83
CA THR A 322 -8.14 14.01 24.07
C THR A 322 -7.85 12.62 23.51
N VAL A 323 -6.84 12.53 22.65
CA VAL A 323 -6.26 11.27 22.16
C VAL A 323 -4.76 11.28 22.45
N ALA A 324 -4.25 10.25 23.13
CA ALA A 324 -2.82 10.18 23.42
C ALA A 324 -2.28 8.74 23.50
N GLY A 325 -1.02 8.53 23.11
CA GLY A 325 -0.36 7.23 23.25
C GLY A 325 -0.93 6.12 22.36
N CYS A 326 -1.79 6.46 21.40
CA CYS A 326 -2.50 5.46 20.60
C CYS A 326 -1.64 5.00 19.41
N THR A 327 -1.86 3.78 18.95
CA THR A 327 -1.25 3.23 17.74
C THR A 327 -2.32 2.69 16.83
N VAL A 328 -2.37 3.14 15.58
CA VAL A 328 -3.30 2.64 14.56
C VAL A 328 -2.51 1.98 13.44
N ARG A 329 -2.92 0.79 12.98
CA ARG A 329 -2.24 0.12 11.87
C ARG A 329 -3.20 -0.52 10.90
N GLU A 330 -2.83 -0.54 9.63
CA GLU A 330 -3.55 -1.30 8.61
C GLU A 330 -5.06 -0.95 8.57
N CYS A 331 -5.44 0.32 8.81
CA CYS A 331 -6.82 0.79 8.77
C CYS A 331 -7.09 1.59 7.48
N GLU A 332 -8.34 1.65 7.01
CA GLU A 332 -8.70 2.52 5.86
C GLU A 332 -8.56 4.02 6.18
N GLY A 333 -8.49 4.36 7.47
CA GLY A 333 -8.12 5.68 7.96
C GLY A 333 -7.64 5.61 9.41
N GLY A 334 -6.57 6.33 9.72
CA GLY A 334 -5.95 6.34 11.04
C GLY A 334 -6.78 7.09 12.07
N TYR A 335 -6.66 8.42 12.03
CA TYR A 335 -7.26 9.33 13.00
C TYR A 335 -8.19 10.36 12.36
N GLN A 336 -9.17 10.83 13.12
CA GLN A 336 -10.02 11.98 12.75
C GLN A 336 -10.60 12.62 14.03
N LEU A 337 -10.50 13.94 14.18
CA LEU A 337 -11.01 14.67 15.34
C LEU A 337 -11.79 15.92 14.91
N ALA A 338 -12.91 16.20 15.60
CA ALA A 338 -13.68 17.44 15.39
C ALA A 338 -12.96 18.68 15.95
N GLY A 339 -12.04 18.44 16.89
CA GLY A 339 -11.43 19.42 17.76
C GLY A 339 -10.63 18.71 18.85
N GLY A 340 -9.89 19.46 19.65
CA GLY A 340 -9.08 18.92 20.75
C GLY A 340 -7.68 18.49 20.33
N THR A 341 -7.09 17.55 21.08
CA THR A 341 -5.67 17.20 20.95
C THR A 341 -5.44 15.74 20.62
N LEU A 342 -4.50 15.49 19.72
CA LEU A 342 -3.93 14.19 19.43
C LEU A 342 -2.41 14.29 19.60
N THR A 343 -1.85 13.50 20.52
CA THR A 343 -0.41 13.58 20.89
C THR A 343 0.21 12.22 21.10
N ASN A 344 1.54 12.10 20.95
CA ASN A 344 2.29 10.86 21.20
C ASN A 344 1.63 9.62 20.57
N SER A 345 1.04 9.78 19.38
CA SER A 345 0.25 8.73 18.74
C SER A 345 0.84 8.44 17.37
N SER A 346 0.59 7.24 16.86
CA SER A 346 1.25 6.75 15.66
C SER A 346 0.30 6.02 14.72
N SER A 347 0.55 6.12 13.41
CA SER A 347 -0.22 5.37 12.41
C SER A 347 0.62 5.05 11.19
N ASP A 348 0.37 3.91 10.54
CA ASP A 348 0.85 3.70 9.17
C ASP A 348 -0.13 4.27 8.14
N CYS A 349 0.32 4.39 6.89
CA CYS A 349 -0.49 4.82 5.74
C CYS A 349 -0.64 3.72 4.66
N VAL A 350 -0.55 2.44 5.07
CA VAL A 350 -0.49 1.30 4.14
C VAL A 350 -1.79 1.15 3.34
N TYR A 351 -2.94 1.36 3.98
CA TYR A 351 -4.27 1.16 3.38
C TYR A 351 -5.08 2.46 3.21
N GLY A 352 -4.72 3.50 3.97
CA GLY A 352 -5.39 4.80 3.92
C GLY A 352 -4.60 5.85 4.71
N PRO A 353 -5.12 7.08 4.83
CA PRO A 353 -4.37 8.17 5.45
C PRO A 353 -4.25 8.00 6.97
N VAL A 354 -3.11 8.41 7.54
CA VAL A 354 -2.87 8.50 8.99
C VAL A 354 -3.84 9.46 9.66
N TYR A 355 -4.29 10.48 8.94
CA TYR A 355 -5.31 11.42 9.39
C TYR A 355 -6.21 11.85 8.24
N LYS A 356 -7.51 11.91 8.49
CA LYS A 356 -8.50 12.44 7.56
C LYS A 356 -9.44 13.38 8.29
N SER A 357 -9.46 14.65 7.88
CA SER A 357 -10.58 15.55 8.17
C SER A 357 -11.66 15.35 7.10
N ALA A 358 -12.90 15.06 7.51
CA ALA A 358 -14.00 14.83 6.58
C ALA A 358 -15.07 15.92 6.63
N TYR A 359 -14.88 16.93 7.49
CA TYR A 359 -15.83 18.02 7.72
C TYR A 359 -15.07 19.34 7.89
N ASP A 360 -15.64 20.43 7.35
CA ASP A 360 -15.04 21.77 7.37
C ASP A 360 -14.70 22.24 8.80
N ASN A 361 -15.45 21.76 9.79
CA ASN A 361 -15.32 22.15 11.19
C ASN A 361 -14.46 21.20 12.04
N ASP A 362 -13.77 20.23 11.43
CA ASP A 362 -12.82 19.34 12.11
C ASP A 362 -11.52 20.10 12.44
N ASP A 363 -11.52 20.97 13.46
CA ASP A 363 -10.41 21.89 13.79
C ASP A 363 -9.65 21.45 15.07
N PRO A 364 -8.77 20.43 15.01
CA PRO A 364 -7.96 20.04 16.17
C PRO A 364 -6.99 21.14 16.56
N SER A 365 -6.85 21.41 17.86
CA SER A 365 -5.91 22.40 18.37
C SER A 365 -4.46 21.95 18.21
N THR A 366 -4.19 20.65 18.32
CA THR A 366 -2.87 20.04 18.11
C THR A 366 -3.03 18.62 17.61
N LEU A 367 -2.26 18.29 16.58
CA LEU A 367 -2.26 17.01 15.92
C LEU A 367 -0.80 16.57 15.73
N ASP A 368 -0.34 15.63 16.53
CA ASP A 368 1.04 15.11 16.50
C ASP A 368 1.03 13.58 16.27
N ILE A 369 1.35 13.19 15.03
CA ILE A 369 1.36 11.80 14.58
C ILE A 369 2.78 11.41 14.14
N THR A 370 3.26 10.29 14.66
CA THR A 370 4.39 9.56 14.09
C THR A 370 3.88 8.57 13.03
N ILE A 371 4.27 8.78 11.79
CA ILE A 371 4.02 7.86 10.68
C ILE A 371 4.94 6.65 10.84
N LEU A 372 4.34 5.47 10.96
CA LEU A 372 5.05 4.21 11.13
C LEU A 372 5.46 3.64 9.77
N PRO A 373 6.62 2.98 9.68
CA PRO A 373 7.01 2.22 8.50
C PRO A 373 5.97 1.16 8.12
N ALA A 374 5.87 0.89 6.82
CA ALA A 374 5.02 -0.15 6.31
C ALA A 374 5.60 -1.54 6.67
N GLU A 375 4.82 -2.37 7.36
CA GLU A 375 5.20 -3.78 7.66
C GLU A 375 4.65 -4.76 6.61
N VAL A 376 3.81 -4.26 5.71
CA VAL A 376 3.21 -5.01 4.59
C VAL A 376 3.20 -4.09 3.35
N PRO A 377 3.10 -4.64 2.13
CA PRO A 377 3.08 -3.82 0.92
C PRO A 377 1.95 -2.78 0.93
N TYR A 378 2.23 -1.59 0.38
CA TYR A 378 1.23 -0.55 0.21
C TYR A 378 0.06 -1.01 -0.66
N TYR A 379 -1.15 -0.71 -0.18
CA TYR A 379 -2.40 -0.92 -0.91
C TYR A 379 -3.37 0.24 -0.65
N ASN A 380 -2.83 1.46 -0.71
CA ASN A 380 -3.54 2.68 -0.41
C ASN A 380 -4.12 3.28 -1.71
N GLY A 381 -5.31 2.83 -2.09
CA GLY A 381 -6.01 3.31 -3.29
C GLY A 381 -6.35 4.81 -3.26
N SER A 382 -6.37 5.43 -2.08
CA SER A 382 -6.59 6.88 -1.93
C SER A 382 -5.34 7.71 -2.22
N LYS A 383 -4.17 7.06 -2.28
CA LYS A 383 -2.85 7.68 -2.45
C LYS A 383 -2.56 8.79 -1.44
N SER A 384 -3.20 8.73 -0.26
CA SER A 384 -3.15 9.79 0.74
C SER A 384 -2.40 9.31 1.98
N VAL A 385 -1.39 10.07 2.38
CA VAL A 385 -0.73 9.95 3.67
C VAL A 385 -1.55 10.64 4.74
N ALA A 386 -1.96 11.88 4.47
CA ALA A 386 -2.86 12.65 5.33
C ALA A 386 -3.71 13.57 4.46
N TYR A 387 -4.99 13.67 4.79
CA TYR A 387 -5.92 14.61 4.17
C TYR A 387 -6.38 15.62 5.21
N LEU A 388 -5.89 16.86 5.07
CA LEU A 388 -6.13 17.98 5.97
C LEU A 388 -7.17 18.92 5.35
N GLY A 389 -8.44 18.50 5.38
CA GLY A 389 -9.58 19.27 4.87
C GLY A 389 -10.11 20.36 5.82
N ASN A 390 -9.44 20.63 6.93
CA ASN A 390 -9.90 21.57 7.96
C ASN A 390 -9.40 23.01 7.74
N ASP A 391 -9.97 23.96 8.50
CA ASP A 391 -9.70 25.40 8.35
C ASP A 391 -8.72 25.97 9.39
N HIS A 392 -8.43 25.23 10.46
CA HIS A 392 -7.42 25.60 11.45
C HIS A 392 -6.76 24.35 12.03
N GLY A 393 -5.48 24.45 12.39
CA GLY A 393 -4.83 23.42 13.19
C GLY A 393 -3.33 23.55 13.24
N ASN A 394 -2.74 22.98 14.29
CA ASN A 394 -1.29 22.80 14.39
C ASN A 394 -0.99 21.31 14.20
N ILE A 395 -0.46 20.97 13.03
CA ILE A 395 -0.22 19.59 12.61
C ILE A 395 1.29 19.36 12.55
N THR A 396 1.76 18.33 13.24
CA THR A 396 3.11 17.82 13.15
C THR A 396 3.05 16.36 12.72
N LEU A 397 3.69 16.06 11.59
CA LEU A 397 3.89 14.71 11.11
C LEU A 397 5.38 14.38 11.24
N THR A 398 5.70 13.31 11.93
CA THR A 398 7.07 12.79 12.08
C THR A 398 7.16 11.39 11.51
N GLY A 399 8.34 10.95 11.11
CA GLY A 399 8.55 9.61 10.58
C GLY A 399 10.04 9.27 10.64
N SER A 400 10.37 7.98 10.63
CA SER A 400 11.78 7.54 10.60
C SER A 400 12.30 7.33 9.18
N GLU A 401 11.40 7.18 8.21
CA GLU A 401 11.75 6.86 6.83
C GLU A 401 12.35 8.06 6.10
N ALA A 402 13.55 7.85 5.56
CA ALA A 402 14.26 8.85 4.78
C ALA A 402 13.93 8.77 3.27
N ILE A 403 13.42 7.62 2.83
CA ILE A 403 12.90 7.38 1.50
C ILE A 403 11.46 6.90 1.69
N VAL A 404 10.55 7.42 0.88
CA VAL A 404 9.12 7.15 1.01
C VAL A 404 8.49 7.03 -0.37
N ASP A 405 7.36 6.33 -0.48
CA ASP A 405 6.58 6.25 -1.72
C ASP A 405 6.12 7.65 -2.16
N GLN A 406 6.74 8.15 -3.23
CA GLN A 406 6.47 9.47 -3.80
C GLN A 406 5.07 9.59 -4.45
N ASN A 407 4.35 8.47 -4.59
CA ASN A 407 2.97 8.48 -5.06
C ASN A 407 1.97 8.78 -3.93
N LEU A 408 2.38 8.64 -2.67
CA LEU A 408 1.56 8.98 -1.51
C LEU A 408 1.80 10.43 -1.10
N LYS A 409 0.73 11.17 -0.85
CA LYS A 409 0.82 12.62 -0.58
C LYS A 409 0.06 13.07 0.67
N ILE A 410 0.59 14.12 1.29
CA ILE A 410 -0.11 14.94 2.27
C ILE A 410 -0.83 16.04 1.50
N THR A 411 -2.14 16.23 1.71
CA THR A 411 -2.92 17.24 1.00
C THR A 411 -3.60 18.20 1.98
N LEU A 412 -3.48 19.51 1.73
CA LEU A 412 -4.10 20.57 2.52
C LEU A 412 -5.34 21.08 1.78
N GLY A 413 -6.49 20.46 2.02
CA GLY A 413 -7.73 20.70 1.27
C GLY A 413 -7.78 19.97 -0.08
N GLY A 414 -8.56 20.50 -1.02
CA GLY A 414 -8.88 19.94 -2.33
C GLY A 414 -9.64 18.62 -2.26
N TYR A 415 -9.58 17.87 -3.36
CA TYR A 415 -10.30 16.62 -3.54
C TYR A 415 -9.65 15.42 -2.84
N PHE A 416 -10.41 14.72 -1.98
CA PHE A 416 -9.99 13.42 -1.42
C PHE A 416 -10.50 12.23 -2.25
N ASP A 417 -9.58 11.42 -2.79
CA ASP A 417 -9.87 10.23 -3.61
C ASP A 417 -10.21 8.97 -2.77
N GLY A 418 -11.11 9.15 -1.81
CA GLY A 418 -11.62 8.05 -0.98
C GLY A 418 -12.52 7.10 -1.78
N VAL A 419 -12.44 5.79 -1.50
CA VAL A 419 -13.18 4.75 -2.23
C VAL A 419 -14.68 4.97 -2.29
N GLY A 420 -15.29 5.62 -1.29
CA GLY A 420 -16.72 5.95 -1.26
C GLY A 420 -17.10 7.34 -1.79
N LEU A 421 -16.12 8.11 -2.27
CA LEU A 421 -16.27 9.51 -2.68
C LEU A 421 -16.00 9.74 -4.19
N LYS A 422 -15.72 8.67 -4.96
CA LYS A 422 -15.31 8.76 -6.37
C LYS A 422 -16.40 9.30 -7.31
N ASN A 423 -17.67 9.13 -6.95
CA ASN A 423 -18.81 9.62 -7.75
C ASN A 423 -19.31 11.01 -7.34
N GLY A 424 -18.44 11.83 -6.74
CA GLY A 424 -18.80 13.20 -6.34
C GLY A 424 -19.86 13.26 -5.24
N ASN A 425 -19.88 12.26 -4.35
CA ASN A 425 -20.82 12.19 -3.22
C ASN A 425 -20.61 13.41 -2.30
N ALA A 426 -21.44 14.43 -2.53
CA ALA A 426 -21.45 15.75 -1.92
C ALA A 426 -20.09 16.46 -1.94
N SER A 427 -19.92 17.45 -2.83
CA SER A 427 -18.73 18.32 -2.86
C SER A 427 -18.36 18.87 -1.47
N SER A 428 -19.34 19.04 -0.58
CA SER A 428 -19.17 19.45 0.81
C SER A 428 -18.47 18.42 1.73
N GLN A 429 -18.14 17.22 1.26
CA GLN A 429 -17.52 16.17 2.08
C GLN A 429 -16.08 15.84 1.63
N ASN A 430 -15.69 16.25 0.42
CA ASN A 430 -14.43 15.84 -0.16
C ASN A 430 -13.68 16.93 -0.91
N ASP A 431 -14.27 18.12 -1.12
CA ASP A 431 -13.59 19.28 -1.70
C ASP A 431 -13.57 20.41 -0.68
N HIS A 432 -12.48 20.45 0.09
CA HIS A 432 -12.28 21.41 1.17
C HIS A 432 -11.28 22.47 0.78
N THR A 433 -11.44 23.70 1.28
CA THR A 433 -10.52 24.77 0.88
C THR A 433 -9.15 24.60 1.54
N GLY A 434 -9.09 24.21 2.82
CA GLY A 434 -7.82 24.17 3.56
C GLY A 434 -7.40 25.57 4.02
N TYR A 435 -8.09 26.05 5.06
CA TYR A 435 -7.92 27.34 5.77
C TYR A 435 -6.70 27.34 6.71
N TYR A 436 -5.88 28.40 6.86
CA TYR A 436 -5.01 28.63 8.05
C TYR A 436 -4.34 27.41 8.76
N LEU A 437 -3.86 26.42 8.00
CA LEU A 437 -3.20 25.24 8.57
C LEU A 437 -1.74 25.55 8.86
N ASN A 438 -1.26 25.15 10.04
CA ASN A 438 0.17 25.13 10.37
C ASN A 438 0.66 23.67 10.30
N LEU A 439 1.24 23.28 9.16
CA LEU A 439 1.82 21.95 8.96
C LEU A 439 3.34 21.98 9.16
N THR A 440 3.83 21.15 10.07
CA THR A 440 5.23 20.73 10.17
C THR A 440 5.34 19.28 9.71
N ASN A 441 5.77 19.07 8.47
CA ASN A 441 6.03 17.77 7.88
C ASN A 441 7.52 17.41 8.02
N ASN A 442 7.86 16.67 9.07
CA ASN A 442 9.20 16.10 9.29
C ASN A 442 9.33 14.71 8.65
N THR A 443 8.71 14.52 7.48
CA THR A 443 8.82 13.30 6.66
C THR A 443 9.10 13.71 5.21
N PHE A 444 9.60 12.78 4.40
CA PHE A 444 9.85 13.05 2.98
C PHE A 444 8.61 12.91 2.08
N TYR A 445 7.42 12.63 2.65
CA TYR A 445 6.20 12.54 1.83
C TYR A 445 5.91 13.89 1.16
N PRO A 446 5.61 13.90 -0.15
CA PRO A 446 5.21 15.10 -0.86
C PRO A 446 4.00 15.78 -0.22
N VAL A 447 4.04 17.12 -0.17
CA VAL A 447 2.92 17.97 0.27
C VAL A 447 2.31 18.66 -0.95
N GLU A 448 1.00 18.51 -1.11
CA GLU A 448 0.21 19.20 -2.13
C GLU A 448 -0.71 20.24 -1.49
N ILE A 449 -0.60 21.48 -1.97
CA ILE A 449 -1.48 22.59 -1.64
C ILE A 449 -2.29 22.93 -2.91
N PRO A 450 -3.55 22.49 -3.02
CA PRO A 450 -4.38 22.62 -4.20
C PRO A 450 -4.83 24.07 -4.45
N SER A 451 -5.39 24.32 -5.64
CA SER A 451 -5.99 25.61 -5.98
C SER A 451 -7.22 25.86 -5.09
N GLY A 452 -7.20 26.95 -4.33
CA GLY A 452 -8.25 27.28 -3.35
C GLY A 452 -7.67 27.45 -1.95
N ALA A 453 -6.73 26.58 -1.57
CA ALA A 453 -6.07 26.62 -0.27
C ALA A 453 -5.26 27.89 -0.07
N ASN A 454 -5.43 28.53 1.09
CA ASN A 454 -4.89 29.84 1.34
C ASN A 454 -4.50 30.09 2.81
N TYR A 455 -3.49 30.95 2.98
CA TYR A 455 -2.95 31.35 4.30
C TYR A 455 -2.42 30.20 5.17
N ASN A 456 -1.98 29.12 4.53
CA ASN A 456 -1.33 28.00 5.21
C ASN A 456 0.15 28.29 5.47
N SER A 457 0.69 27.75 6.55
CA SER A 457 2.12 27.74 6.88
C SER A 457 2.63 26.30 6.83
N VAL A 458 3.57 26.02 5.91
CA VAL A 458 4.13 24.68 5.70
C VAL A 458 5.63 24.70 5.91
N ILE A 459 6.09 23.84 6.82
CA ILE A 459 7.50 23.48 7.02
C ILE A 459 7.65 22.02 6.61
N SER A 460 8.46 21.69 5.61
CA SER A 460 8.50 20.32 5.06
C SER A 460 9.90 19.81 4.76
N CYS A 461 10.14 18.52 4.99
CA CYS A 461 11.28 17.77 4.45
C CYS A 461 11.02 17.24 3.04
N GLY A 462 9.80 16.79 2.77
CA GLY A 462 9.34 16.39 1.44
C GLY A 462 9.11 17.58 0.51
N THR A 463 9.02 17.31 -0.79
CA THR A 463 8.72 18.32 -1.82
C THR A 463 7.36 18.96 -1.57
N VAL A 464 7.24 20.26 -1.84
CA VAL A 464 5.96 21.00 -1.70
C VAL A 464 5.52 21.52 -3.06
N THR A 465 4.35 21.08 -3.52
CA THR A 465 3.67 21.64 -4.70
C THR A 465 2.59 22.61 -4.24
N ASN A 466 2.73 23.90 -4.57
CA ASN A 466 1.82 24.94 -4.13
C ASN A 466 1.08 25.60 -5.30
N ASN A 467 -0.20 25.25 -5.44
CA ASN A 467 -1.16 25.86 -6.36
C ASN A 467 -2.13 26.83 -5.64
N GLY A 468 -2.00 26.95 -4.32
CA GLY A 468 -2.80 27.85 -3.49
C GLY A 468 -2.28 29.30 -3.46
N SER A 469 -2.91 30.15 -2.65
CA SER A 469 -2.58 31.58 -2.55
C SER A 469 -2.23 32.01 -1.12
N ASN A 470 -1.32 32.97 -0.95
CA ASN A 470 -0.91 33.48 0.37
C ASN A 470 -0.36 32.42 1.35
N ASN A 471 0.15 31.29 0.85
CA ASN A 471 0.77 30.26 1.66
C ASN A 471 2.25 30.59 1.92
N THR A 472 2.75 30.28 3.11
CA THR A 472 4.17 30.39 3.47
C THR A 472 4.79 29.00 3.50
N ILE A 473 5.90 28.82 2.79
CA ILE A 473 6.56 27.51 2.64
C ILE A 473 8.03 27.65 3.04
N SER A 474 8.51 26.73 3.85
CA SER A 474 9.92 26.63 4.25
C SER A 474 10.36 25.18 4.38
N SER A 475 11.67 24.94 4.27
CA SER A 475 12.26 23.62 4.49
C SER A 475 12.38 23.34 5.99
N SER A 476 12.07 22.12 6.39
CA SER A 476 12.36 21.65 7.76
C SER A 476 13.86 21.35 7.92
N THR A 477 14.38 21.57 9.12
CA THR A 477 15.73 21.15 9.54
C THR A 477 15.70 19.85 10.36
N ASN A 478 14.51 19.36 10.72
CA ASN A 478 14.31 18.18 11.54
C ASN A 478 13.91 16.99 10.66
N CYS A 479 14.62 16.81 9.55
CA CYS A 479 14.33 15.75 8.61
C CYS A 479 14.87 14.41 9.09
N PRO A 480 14.18 13.30 8.76
CA PRO A 480 14.74 11.98 8.95
C PRO A 480 16.09 11.97 8.24
N SER A 481 17.13 11.57 8.94
CA SER A 481 18.42 11.35 8.31
C SER A 481 18.50 9.87 8.04
N SER A 482 18.64 9.50 6.77
CA SER A 482 19.02 8.14 6.46
C SER A 482 20.43 7.90 6.99
N SER A 483 20.65 6.82 7.73
CA SER A 483 21.95 6.13 7.62
C SER A 483 22.15 5.57 6.21
N CYS A 484 21.06 5.30 5.49
CA CYS A 484 21.03 4.66 4.18
C CYS A 484 20.64 5.61 3.03
N SER A 485 21.62 6.06 2.25
CA SER A 485 21.36 6.79 1.01
C SER A 485 20.62 5.92 0.00
N PHE A 486 19.80 6.53 -0.89
CA PHE A 486 19.29 5.88 -2.10
C PHE A 486 20.43 5.18 -2.87
N LEU A 487 20.25 3.90 -3.17
CA LEU A 487 21.24 3.07 -3.85
C LEU A 487 20.76 2.70 -5.25
N SER A 488 21.56 3.00 -6.26
CA SER A 488 21.38 2.40 -7.59
C SER A 488 21.92 0.97 -7.57
N ALA A 489 21.13 0.00 -8.02
CA ALA A 489 21.59 -1.38 -8.19
C ALA A 489 22.77 -1.48 -9.17
N PHE A 490 22.84 -0.56 -10.14
CA PHE A 490 23.86 -0.53 -11.20
C PHE A 490 25.09 0.31 -10.84
N SER A 491 25.28 0.55 -9.55
CA SER A 491 26.52 1.06 -8.99
C SER A 491 26.96 0.11 -7.91
N ARG A 492 28.26 0.09 -7.63
CA ARG A 492 28.78 -0.68 -6.51
C ARG A 492 28.08 -0.25 -5.21
N ILE A 493 27.46 -1.23 -4.55
CA ILE A 493 26.89 -1.10 -3.22
C ILE A 493 27.90 -1.74 -2.26
N GLU A 494 28.51 -0.93 -1.40
CA GLU A 494 29.38 -1.45 -0.34
C GLU A 494 28.50 -2.20 0.68
N ALA A 495 28.93 -3.39 1.09
CA ALA A 495 28.12 -4.28 1.91
C ALA A 495 27.93 -3.71 3.32
N GLU A 496 28.92 -2.98 3.84
CA GLU A 496 28.87 -2.29 5.12
C GLU A 496 27.89 -1.10 5.15
N ASN A 497 27.36 -0.67 4.00
CA ASN A 497 26.34 0.37 3.91
C ASN A 497 24.92 -0.19 4.09
N TYR A 498 24.78 -1.34 4.75
CA TYR A 498 23.46 -1.89 5.07
C TYR A 498 22.67 -0.93 5.98
N CYS A 499 21.35 -0.90 5.79
CA CYS A 499 20.43 -0.08 6.56
C CYS A 499 20.02 -0.74 7.88
N ASP A 500 19.94 -2.08 7.87
CA ASP A 500 19.61 -2.91 9.02
C ASP A 500 20.31 -4.27 8.92
N GLN A 501 20.48 -4.96 10.04
CA GLN A 501 21.17 -6.26 10.09
C GLN A 501 20.76 -7.13 11.29
N SER A 502 21.04 -8.42 11.19
CA SER A 502 21.07 -9.32 12.33
C SER A 502 22.29 -10.22 12.30
N GLY A 503 23.04 -10.24 13.41
CA GLY A 503 24.14 -11.17 13.70
C GLY A 503 25.51 -10.81 13.13
N VAL A 504 25.62 -9.78 12.29
CA VAL A 504 26.89 -9.42 11.62
C VAL A 504 27.66 -8.30 12.31
N ASP A 505 28.94 -8.14 11.97
CA ASP A 505 29.78 -6.99 12.34
C ASP A 505 30.64 -6.54 11.15
N THR A 506 31.32 -5.39 11.28
CA THR A 506 32.19 -4.82 10.25
C THR A 506 33.67 -4.85 10.66
N GLU A 507 34.56 -5.02 9.68
CA GLU A 507 36.02 -4.92 9.89
C GLU A 507 36.72 -4.17 8.76
N PRO A 508 37.95 -3.67 8.97
CA PRO A 508 38.76 -3.11 7.89
C PRO A 508 39.00 -4.12 6.76
N CYS A 509 38.73 -3.69 5.53
CA CYS A 509 38.95 -4.51 4.33
C CYS A 509 40.34 -4.23 3.73
N ASP A 510 41.07 -5.28 3.36
CA ASP A 510 42.39 -5.17 2.71
C ASP A 510 42.31 -4.52 1.30
N GLU A 511 41.12 -4.45 0.71
CA GLU A 511 40.84 -3.70 -0.54
C GLU A 511 40.48 -2.22 -0.30
N GLY A 512 40.50 -1.77 0.96
CA GLY A 512 40.10 -0.43 1.41
C GLY A 512 38.66 -0.39 1.93
N GLY A 513 38.34 0.58 2.79
CA GLY A 513 37.02 0.69 3.42
C GLY A 513 36.81 -0.33 4.54
N LEU A 514 35.56 -0.78 4.71
CA LEU A 514 35.19 -1.87 5.61
C LEU A 514 34.69 -3.05 4.77
N ASN A 515 34.42 -4.17 5.42
CA ASN A 515 33.59 -5.24 4.89
C ASN A 515 32.67 -5.77 5.99
N VAL A 516 31.66 -6.53 5.62
CA VAL A 516 30.80 -7.26 6.57
C VAL A 516 31.41 -8.64 6.84
N GLY A 517 31.49 -9.03 8.11
CA GLY A 517 32.05 -10.28 8.59
C GLY A 517 31.32 -10.79 9.84
N TRP A 518 31.91 -11.80 10.50
CA TRP A 518 31.27 -12.56 11.60
C TRP A 518 29.91 -13.16 11.24
N ILE A 519 29.69 -13.42 9.95
CA ILE A 519 28.42 -13.91 9.42
C ILE A 519 28.23 -15.38 9.81
N ASP A 520 27.22 -15.65 10.63
CA ASP A 520 26.75 -16.99 10.99
C ASP A 520 25.54 -17.42 10.14
N ASP A 521 25.03 -18.64 10.37
CA ASP A 521 23.87 -19.16 9.66
C ASP A 521 22.58 -18.45 10.10
N ASN A 522 21.79 -17.96 9.13
CA ASN A 522 20.56 -17.17 9.27
C ASN A 522 20.74 -15.70 9.62
N ASP A 523 21.98 -15.20 9.66
CA ASP A 523 22.25 -13.78 9.71
C ASP A 523 21.80 -13.08 8.41
N TRP A 524 21.61 -11.77 8.47
CA TRP A 524 21.20 -11.01 7.30
C TRP A 524 21.60 -9.54 7.38
N ILE A 525 21.68 -8.91 6.21
CA ILE A 525 21.78 -7.46 6.04
C ILE A 525 20.71 -6.98 5.05
N LYS A 526 20.19 -5.77 5.28
CA LYS A 526 19.14 -5.13 4.47
C LYS A 526 19.66 -3.86 3.80
N PHE A 527 19.29 -3.64 2.56
CA PHE A 527 19.36 -2.37 1.86
C PHE A 527 17.96 -1.89 1.52
N ASP A 528 17.64 -0.65 1.86
CA ASP A 528 16.36 -0.01 1.61
C ASP A 528 16.37 0.57 0.19
N ASP A 529 15.24 0.46 -0.51
CA ASP A 529 14.96 1.18 -1.75
C ASP A 529 16.07 1.13 -2.81
N VAL A 530 16.59 -0.06 -3.09
CA VAL A 530 17.57 -0.27 -4.16
C VAL A 530 16.87 -0.12 -5.52
N ASP A 531 17.32 0.82 -6.36
CA ASP A 531 16.78 1.07 -7.69
C ASP A 531 17.39 0.11 -8.72
N PHE A 532 16.62 -0.90 -9.10
CA PHE A 532 16.95 -1.87 -10.14
C PHE A 532 16.61 -1.38 -11.56
N GLY A 533 16.22 -0.12 -11.71
CA GLY A 533 15.87 0.52 -12.97
C GLY A 533 14.89 -0.33 -13.77
N ASN A 534 15.28 -0.70 -14.99
CA ASN A 534 14.38 -1.37 -15.94
C ASN A 534 14.57 -2.90 -16.02
N GLY A 535 15.38 -3.50 -15.14
CA GLY A 535 15.61 -4.94 -15.16
C GLY A 535 17.06 -5.33 -14.90
N ALA A 536 17.43 -5.56 -13.65
CA ALA A 536 18.64 -6.28 -13.28
C ALA A 536 18.40 -7.79 -13.40
N ASN A 537 19.32 -8.50 -14.05
CA ASN A 537 19.22 -9.94 -14.29
C ASN A 537 20.47 -10.73 -13.87
N SER A 538 21.49 -10.04 -13.39
CA SER A 538 22.68 -10.64 -12.79
C SER A 538 23.20 -9.76 -11.65
N VAL A 539 23.91 -10.37 -10.71
CA VAL A 539 24.59 -9.68 -9.61
C VAL A 539 26.00 -10.24 -9.44
N ASP A 540 26.95 -9.34 -9.24
CA ASP A 540 28.30 -9.67 -8.79
C ASP A 540 28.38 -9.42 -7.28
N LEU A 541 28.94 -10.37 -6.53
CA LEU A 541 29.22 -10.21 -5.10
C LEU A 541 30.73 -10.40 -4.87
N ARG A 542 31.36 -9.45 -4.18
CA ARG A 542 32.76 -9.55 -3.74
C ARG A 542 32.80 -10.18 -2.35
N VAL A 543 33.30 -11.40 -2.28
CA VAL A 543 33.17 -12.27 -1.11
C VAL A 543 34.48 -12.97 -0.79
N SER A 544 34.62 -13.45 0.44
CA SER A 544 35.73 -14.29 0.88
C SER A 544 35.25 -15.37 1.85
N SER A 545 36.02 -16.44 2.00
CA SER A 545 35.79 -17.43 3.06
C SER A 545 37.10 -18.15 3.38
N ARG A 546 37.46 -18.19 4.67
CA ARG A 546 38.65 -18.92 5.11
C ARG A 546 38.49 -20.44 5.00
N TYR A 547 37.28 -20.94 5.20
CA TYR A 547 37.00 -22.38 5.34
C TYR A 547 36.23 -22.92 4.13
N THR A 548 35.02 -23.45 4.31
CA THR A 548 34.30 -24.21 3.28
C THR A 548 33.54 -23.36 2.28
N GLY A 549 33.46 -22.04 2.48
CA GLY A 549 32.49 -21.20 1.77
C GLY A 549 31.11 -21.21 2.43
N GLY A 550 30.15 -20.58 1.77
CA GLY A 550 28.79 -20.39 2.25
C GLY A 550 27.85 -19.95 1.14
N THR A 551 26.64 -19.51 1.49
CA THR A 551 25.63 -19.14 0.51
C THR A 551 24.94 -17.82 0.87
N VAL A 552 24.75 -16.96 -0.13
CA VAL A 552 24.01 -15.70 0.01
C VAL A 552 22.71 -15.78 -0.78
N GLN A 553 21.57 -15.71 -0.10
CA GLN A 553 20.27 -15.59 -0.74
C GLN A 553 19.92 -14.11 -0.91
N LEU A 554 19.60 -13.70 -2.13
CA LEU A 554 19.09 -12.36 -2.42
C LEU A 554 17.56 -12.41 -2.40
N ARG A 555 16.94 -11.64 -1.51
CA ARG A 555 15.48 -11.61 -1.29
C ARG A 555 14.94 -10.19 -1.34
N LEU A 556 13.69 -10.03 -1.77
CA LEU A 556 13.03 -8.72 -1.80
C LEU A 556 11.98 -8.59 -0.69
N GLY A 557 11.90 -7.40 -0.08
CA GLY A 557 10.88 -7.00 0.89
C GLY A 557 11.06 -7.51 2.33
N SER A 558 11.48 -8.77 2.53
CA SER A 558 11.81 -9.30 3.86
C SER A 558 12.80 -10.46 3.81
N THR A 559 13.30 -10.90 4.97
CA THR A 559 14.13 -12.11 5.12
C THR A 559 13.44 -13.40 4.66
N SER A 560 12.10 -13.41 4.63
CA SER A 560 11.27 -14.49 4.07
C SER A 560 10.62 -14.14 2.73
N GLY A 561 10.98 -12.99 2.13
CA GLY A 561 10.35 -12.46 0.93
C GLY A 561 10.79 -13.18 -0.35
N THR A 562 10.44 -12.59 -1.50
CA THR A 562 10.67 -13.17 -2.83
C THR A 562 12.15 -13.45 -3.05
N LEU A 563 12.52 -14.73 -3.22
CA LEU A 563 13.89 -15.14 -3.54
C LEU A 563 14.18 -14.82 -5.01
N ILE A 564 15.13 -13.92 -5.27
CA ILE A 564 15.51 -13.51 -6.62
C ILE A 564 16.80 -14.17 -7.11
N GLY A 565 17.64 -14.68 -6.20
CA GLY A 565 18.89 -15.34 -6.55
C GLY A 565 19.56 -16.02 -5.37
N THR A 566 20.49 -16.92 -5.65
CA THR A 566 21.29 -17.61 -4.63
C THR A 566 22.72 -17.75 -5.10
N ALA A 567 23.63 -17.02 -4.47
CA ALA A 567 25.05 -17.02 -4.79
C ALA A 567 25.79 -18.03 -3.90
N SER A 568 26.58 -18.91 -4.52
CA SER A 568 27.48 -19.82 -3.80
C SER A 568 28.85 -19.18 -3.64
N VAL A 569 29.32 -19.04 -2.41
CA VAL A 569 30.62 -18.47 -2.06
C VAL A 569 31.63 -19.60 -1.88
N PRO A 570 32.72 -19.68 -2.66
CA PRO A 570 33.73 -20.72 -2.50
C PRO A 570 34.71 -20.43 -1.35
N ALA A 571 35.43 -21.47 -0.93
CA ALA A 571 36.62 -21.33 -0.09
C ALA A 571 37.69 -20.47 -0.79
N THR A 572 38.07 -19.35 -0.20
CA THR A 572 39.19 -18.52 -0.67
C THR A 572 40.46 -18.68 0.18
N GLY A 573 40.37 -19.39 1.30
CA GLY A 573 41.50 -19.83 2.11
C GLY A 573 41.98 -18.82 3.17
N GLN A 574 41.52 -17.57 3.14
CA GLN A 574 41.70 -16.54 4.18
C GLN A 574 40.53 -15.56 4.20
N TRP A 575 40.29 -14.88 5.33
CA TRP A 575 39.18 -13.94 5.54
C TRP A 575 39.26 -12.67 4.68
N GLN A 576 40.46 -12.28 4.25
CA GLN A 576 40.69 -11.10 3.43
C GLN A 576 41.18 -11.46 2.02
N ASN A 577 41.04 -12.72 1.60
CA ASN A 577 41.33 -13.15 0.22
C ASN A 577 40.03 -13.12 -0.59
N TRP A 578 39.86 -12.06 -1.39
CA TRP A 578 38.60 -11.73 -2.06
C TRP A 578 38.47 -12.34 -3.45
N THR A 579 37.27 -12.83 -3.76
CA THR A 579 36.87 -13.24 -5.11
C THR A 579 35.53 -12.61 -5.47
N THR A 580 35.21 -12.51 -6.76
CA THR A 580 33.91 -12.03 -7.23
C THR A 580 33.12 -13.21 -7.76
N VAL A 581 31.92 -13.42 -7.22
CA VAL A 581 30.99 -14.43 -7.71
C VAL A 581 29.85 -13.76 -8.47
N THR A 582 29.67 -14.15 -9.72
CA THR A 582 28.57 -13.68 -10.57
C THR A 582 27.43 -14.68 -10.48
N THR A 583 26.22 -14.20 -10.19
CA THR A 583 25.03 -15.03 -10.02
C THR A 583 23.88 -14.48 -10.87
N PRO A 584 23.26 -15.29 -11.75
CA PRO A 584 22.04 -14.86 -12.42
C PRO A 584 20.90 -14.73 -11.40
N ILE A 585 20.07 -13.71 -11.57
CA ILE A 585 18.88 -13.47 -10.74
C ILE A 585 17.62 -13.46 -11.61
N SER A 586 16.45 -13.65 -10.99
CA SER A 586 15.20 -13.29 -11.64
C SER A 586 15.22 -11.80 -11.98
N ASN A 587 14.68 -11.40 -13.13
CA ASN A 587 14.68 -10.01 -13.54
C ASN A 587 13.95 -9.12 -12.50
N VAL A 588 14.67 -8.18 -11.90
CA VAL A 588 14.12 -7.22 -10.91
C VAL A 588 14.15 -5.84 -11.52
N SER A 589 13.05 -5.10 -11.40
CA SER A 589 12.95 -3.71 -11.88
C SER A 589 12.30 -2.83 -10.82
N GLY A 590 12.45 -1.52 -10.97
CA GLY A 590 11.96 -0.53 -10.02
C GLY A 590 12.75 -0.53 -8.72
N THR A 591 12.24 0.22 -7.75
CA THR A 591 12.82 0.35 -6.41
C THR A 591 12.31 -0.76 -5.50
N GLN A 592 13.21 -1.48 -4.83
CA GLN A 592 12.85 -2.58 -3.93
C GLN A 592 13.79 -2.65 -2.72
N ASP A 593 13.26 -3.03 -1.57
CA ASP A 593 14.07 -3.44 -0.42
C ASP A 593 14.78 -4.77 -0.72
N LEU A 594 16.10 -4.78 -0.60
CA LEU A 594 16.96 -5.94 -0.84
C LEU A 594 17.50 -6.50 0.47
N TYR A 595 17.28 -7.78 0.70
CA TYR A 595 17.85 -8.55 1.80
C TYR A 595 18.89 -9.52 1.28
N LEU A 596 20.06 -9.56 1.92
CA LEU A 596 21.03 -10.64 1.79
C LEU A 596 20.89 -11.52 3.03
N VAL A 597 20.35 -12.73 2.84
CA VAL A 597 20.19 -13.73 3.91
C VAL A 597 21.29 -14.78 3.76
N PHE A 598 22.10 -14.93 4.80
CA PHE A 598 23.25 -15.82 4.79
C PHE A 598 22.85 -17.22 5.27
N THR A 599 23.16 -18.23 4.47
CA THR A 599 22.89 -19.64 4.80
C THR A 599 24.17 -20.44 4.63
N ASN A 600 24.46 -21.32 5.59
CA ASN A 600 25.80 -21.89 5.78
C ASN A 600 26.85 -20.77 5.87
N GLY A 601 26.86 -19.98 6.95
CA GLY A 601 27.73 -18.80 7.14
C GLY A 601 29.25 -19.08 7.08
N GLY A 602 30.07 -18.24 7.71
CA GLY A 602 31.53 -18.34 7.64
C GLY A 602 32.11 -17.75 6.35
N ILE A 603 31.53 -16.64 5.91
CA ILE A 603 31.98 -15.82 4.78
C ILE A 603 32.16 -14.36 5.22
N ASN A 604 32.88 -13.57 4.44
CA ASN A 604 32.76 -12.11 4.47
C ASN A 604 32.24 -11.62 3.10
N ILE A 605 31.61 -10.44 3.10
CA ILE A 605 31.17 -9.74 1.89
C ILE A 605 31.64 -8.29 1.92
N ASN A 606 32.21 -7.82 0.82
CA ASN A 606 32.74 -6.47 0.66
C ASN A 606 31.74 -5.59 -0.10
N TRP A 607 31.29 -6.00 -1.29
CA TRP A 607 30.33 -5.23 -2.07
C TRP A 607 29.49 -6.12 -2.98
N LEU A 608 28.41 -5.55 -3.50
CA LEU A 608 27.58 -6.12 -4.56
C LEU A 608 27.30 -5.10 -5.66
N GLU A 609 27.14 -5.56 -6.90
CA GLU A 609 26.82 -4.70 -8.04
C GLU A 609 25.94 -5.49 -9.03
N PHE A 610 24.77 -4.93 -9.36
CA PHE A 610 23.85 -5.55 -10.30
C PHE A 610 24.16 -5.12 -11.73
N SER A 611 23.80 -5.99 -12.68
CA SER A 611 23.90 -5.70 -14.09
C SER A 611 22.65 -6.15 -14.85
N ALA A 612 22.43 -5.48 -15.98
CA ALA A 612 21.38 -5.79 -16.94
C ALA A 612 22.06 -6.18 -18.27
N SER A 613 21.77 -7.37 -18.78
CA SER A 613 22.10 -7.74 -20.16
C SER A 613 20.89 -7.50 -21.07
N CYS A 614 20.71 -6.24 -21.50
CA CYS A 614 19.63 -5.89 -22.44
C CYS A 614 19.94 -6.37 -23.86
N ALA A 615 18.88 -6.65 -24.63
CA ALA A 615 19.02 -6.92 -26.05
C ALA A 615 19.49 -5.65 -26.78
N SER A 616 20.36 -5.81 -27.78
CA SER A 616 20.65 -4.72 -28.73
C SER A 616 19.62 -4.76 -29.84
N PHE A 617 18.88 -3.65 -29.99
CA PHE A 617 17.90 -3.50 -31.05
C PHE A 617 18.53 -2.82 -32.26
N SER A 618 18.24 -3.36 -33.43
CA SER A 618 18.53 -2.75 -34.72
C SER A 618 17.26 -2.74 -35.56
N GLY A 619 17.11 -1.73 -36.41
CA GLY A 619 16.01 -1.69 -37.38
C GLY A 619 15.86 -2.98 -38.18
N ILE A 620 14.63 -3.49 -38.20
CA ILE A 620 14.17 -4.67 -38.94
C ILE A 620 13.41 -4.13 -40.15
N GLN A 621 13.76 -4.57 -41.37
CA GLN A 621 12.97 -4.22 -42.55
C GLN A 621 11.61 -4.91 -42.48
N ALA A 622 10.56 -4.20 -42.85
CA ALA A 622 9.20 -4.70 -42.74
C ALA A 622 8.95 -5.88 -43.69
N GLU A 623 9.60 -5.87 -44.86
CA GLU A 623 9.58 -6.93 -45.85
C GLU A 623 10.35 -8.19 -45.41
N ASP A 624 11.18 -8.12 -44.37
CA ASP A 624 11.92 -9.27 -43.82
C ASP A 624 11.06 -10.14 -42.88
N PHE A 625 9.73 -10.14 -43.05
CA PHE A 625 8.82 -10.95 -42.24
C PHE A 625 9.06 -12.46 -42.45
N ASN A 626 8.93 -13.25 -41.38
CA ASN A 626 9.02 -14.72 -41.41
C ASN A 626 7.68 -15.40 -41.70
N GLY A 627 6.58 -14.66 -41.65
CA GLY A 627 5.25 -15.15 -42.01
C GLY A 627 4.28 -14.00 -42.17
N MET A 628 3.25 -14.17 -42.99
CA MET A 628 2.27 -13.11 -43.23
C MET A 628 0.89 -13.62 -43.59
N SER A 629 -0.09 -12.72 -43.52
CA SER A 629 -1.42 -12.88 -44.10
C SER A 629 -1.89 -11.57 -44.75
N GLY A 630 -2.26 -11.63 -46.03
CA GLY A 630 -2.96 -10.56 -46.74
C GLY A 630 -2.11 -9.40 -47.26
N ILE A 631 -0.91 -9.20 -46.70
CA ILE A 631 0.03 -8.16 -47.15
C ILE A 631 0.83 -8.58 -48.40
N VAL A 632 1.45 -7.58 -49.05
CA VAL A 632 2.35 -7.77 -50.19
C VAL A 632 3.73 -7.20 -49.87
N ASP A 633 4.77 -7.96 -50.20
CA ASP A 633 6.15 -7.46 -50.25
C ASP A 633 6.35 -6.68 -51.55
N GLU A 634 6.58 -5.37 -51.45
CA GLU A 634 6.85 -4.46 -52.58
C GLU A 634 8.35 -4.28 -52.85
N GLY A 635 9.21 -5.03 -52.16
CA GLY A 635 10.65 -5.12 -52.34
C GLY A 635 11.48 -4.13 -51.52
N ASN A 636 10.91 -3.02 -51.07
CA ASN A 636 11.54 -2.11 -50.08
C ASN A 636 10.56 -1.70 -48.96
N ASN A 637 9.39 -2.32 -48.92
CA ASN A 637 8.35 -2.09 -47.93
C ASN A 637 7.29 -3.19 -48.04
N VAL A 638 6.50 -3.33 -46.98
CA VAL A 638 5.21 -4.02 -46.98
C VAL A 638 4.13 -3.05 -47.45
N GLY A 639 3.27 -3.50 -48.35
CA GLY A 639 2.14 -2.73 -48.88
C GLY A 639 0.87 -3.56 -49.03
N PHE A 640 -0.14 -2.96 -49.66
CA PHE A 640 -1.48 -3.56 -49.87
C PHE A 640 -2.19 -4.00 -48.57
N VAL A 641 -1.82 -3.39 -47.44
CA VAL A 641 -2.30 -3.75 -46.09
C VAL A 641 -3.78 -3.44 -45.92
N HIS A 642 -4.57 -4.44 -45.50
CA HIS A 642 -5.96 -4.31 -45.09
C HIS A 642 -6.15 -4.59 -43.59
N ASN A 643 -7.35 -4.29 -43.10
CA ASN A 643 -7.74 -4.62 -41.73
C ASN A 643 -7.68 -6.13 -41.46
N ASN A 644 -7.02 -6.50 -40.36
CA ASN A 644 -6.71 -7.86 -39.89
C ASN A 644 -5.62 -8.62 -40.66
N ASP A 645 -4.94 -7.98 -41.61
CA ASP A 645 -3.70 -8.52 -42.14
C ASP A 645 -2.62 -8.52 -41.06
N TRP A 646 -1.57 -9.33 -41.22
CA TRP A 646 -0.48 -9.38 -40.25
C TRP A 646 0.86 -9.79 -40.86
N ALA A 647 1.94 -9.36 -40.20
CA ALA A 647 3.31 -9.78 -40.43
C ALA A 647 3.89 -10.36 -39.13
N ARG A 648 4.65 -11.46 -39.22
CA ARG A 648 5.31 -12.13 -38.10
C ARG A 648 6.83 -12.05 -38.26
N TYR A 649 7.51 -11.72 -37.18
CA TYR A 649 8.96 -11.71 -37.04
C TYR A 649 9.34 -12.69 -35.92
N GLU A 650 10.08 -13.73 -36.26
CA GLU A 650 10.44 -14.79 -35.32
C GLU A 650 11.69 -14.41 -34.51
N ASN A 651 11.78 -14.94 -33.30
CA ASN A 651 12.99 -14.88 -32.46
C ASN A 651 13.51 -13.47 -32.14
N ILE A 652 12.61 -12.52 -31.87
CA ILE A 652 13.00 -11.18 -31.42
C ILE A 652 13.27 -11.21 -29.92
N ASP A 653 14.52 -11.02 -29.52
CA ASP A 653 14.88 -10.82 -28.11
C ASP A 653 14.42 -9.42 -27.67
N LEU A 654 13.38 -9.37 -26.84
CA LEU A 654 12.79 -8.14 -26.33
C LEU A 654 13.34 -7.74 -24.95
N THR A 655 14.39 -8.40 -24.45
CA THR A 655 14.96 -8.09 -23.13
C THR A 655 15.29 -6.61 -22.99
N CYS A 656 14.64 -5.95 -22.01
CA CYS A 656 14.65 -4.50 -21.76
C CYS A 656 13.93 -3.59 -22.78
N ALA A 657 13.14 -4.11 -23.73
CA ALA A 657 12.40 -3.29 -24.69
C ALA A 657 11.29 -2.48 -23.99
N GLN A 658 11.22 -1.18 -24.29
CA GLN A 658 10.23 -0.23 -23.73
C GLN A 658 9.40 0.49 -24.79
N SER A 659 9.91 0.59 -26.01
CA SER A 659 9.17 1.18 -27.12
C SER A 659 9.45 0.48 -28.43
N ILE A 660 8.57 0.74 -29.39
CA ILE A 660 8.73 0.38 -30.78
C ILE A 660 8.54 1.64 -31.63
N ALA A 661 9.37 1.78 -32.65
CA ALA A 661 9.22 2.74 -33.73
C ALA A 661 8.93 2.01 -35.03
N VAL A 662 8.04 2.55 -35.85
CA VAL A 662 7.71 2.01 -37.17
C VAL A 662 7.70 3.11 -38.21
N ARG A 663 8.26 2.85 -39.39
CA ARG A 663 8.26 3.77 -40.52
C ARG A 663 7.16 3.40 -41.48
N ALA A 664 6.20 4.31 -41.65
CA ALA A 664 5.02 4.04 -42.46
C ALA A 664 4.62 5.24 -43.33
N SER A 665 3.87 4.96 -44.40
CA SER A 665 3.25 5.96 -45.28
C SER A 665 1.79 5.63 -45.50
N SER A 666 0.93 6.64 -45.63
CA SER A 666 -0.49 6.44 -45.92
C SER A 666 -1.06 7.61 -46.73
N GLN A 667 -1.72 7.29 -47.85
CA GLN A 667 -2.56 8.26 -48.57
C GLN A 667 -3.95 8.39 -47.92
N THR A 668 -4.39 7.40 -47.15
CA THR A 668 -5.72 7.36 -46.53
C THR A 668 -5.67 7.93 -45.11
N ASN A 669 -6.66 7.63 -44.28
CA ASN A 669 -6.64 7.98 -42.86
C ASN A 669 -5.68 7.10 -42.03
N GLY A 670 -5.04 6.11 -42.65
CA GLY A 670 -4.17 5.16 -41.98
C GLY A 670 -4.95 4.14 -41.13
N GLY A 671 -4.41 3.82 -39.95
CA GLY A 671 -4.92 2.79 -39.05
C GLY A 671 -4.04 2.63 -37.83
N SER A 672 -3.92 1.42 -37.30
CA SER A 672 -2.98 1.10 -36.22
C SER A 672 -2.32 -0.26 -36.41
N ILE A 673 -1.21 -0.44 -35.72
CA ILE A 673 -0.44 -1.68 -35.67
C ILE A 673 -0.47 -2.16 -34.23
N GLU A 674 -1.16 -3.26 -33.97
CA GLU A 674 -1.09 -3.98 -32.70
C GLU A 674 0.18 -4.84 -32.68
N VAL A 675 1.02 -4.68 -31.67
CA VAL A 675 2.23 -5.49 -31.44
C VAL A 675 1.87 -6.61 -30.46
N ARG A 676 1.87 -7.85 -30.94
CA ARG A 676 1.44 -9.03 -30.19
C ARG A 676 2.53 -10.09 -30.11
N LEU A 677 2.51 -10.90 -29.05
CA LEU A 677 3.46 -11.99 -28.84
C LEU A 677 2.84 -13.36 -29.13
N GLY A 678 3.63 -14.23 -29.76
CA GLY A 678 3.33 -15.65 -29.97
C GLY A 678 2.30 -15.96 -31.07
N SER A 679 1.24 -15.16 -31.21
CA SER A 679 0.28 -15.28 -32.33
C SER A 679 -0.41 -13.97 -32.67
N ALA A 680 -1.10 -13.92 -33.82
CA ALA A 680 -1.94 -12.77 -34.21
C ALA A 680 -3.13 -12.50 -33.24
N LEU A 681 -3.46 -13.46 -32.37
CA LEU A 681 -4.45 -13.30 -31.28
C LEU A 681 -3.78 -13.33 -29.89
N GLY A 682 -2.45 -13.31 -29.83
CA GLY A 682 -1.67 -13.43 -28.60
C GLY A 682 -1.62 -12.13 -27.78
N THR A 683 -0.78 -12.13 -26.75
CA THR A 683 -0.66 -11.02 -25.79
C THR A 683 -0.34 -9.71 -26.49
N LEU A 684 -1.22 -8.72 -26.36
CA LEU A 684 -0.99 -7.36 -26.87
C LEU A 684 -0.03 -6.63 -25.94
N ILE A 685 1.10 -6.17 -26.48
CA ILE A 685 2.12 -5.43 -25.72
C ILE A 685 2.22 -3.95 -26.10
N GLY A 686 1.63 -3.52 -27.20
CA GLY A 686 1.50 -2.11 -27.52
C GLY A 686 0.79 -1.87 -28.84
N THR A 687 0.42 -0.62 -29.11
CA THR A 687 -0.29 -0.22 -30.32
C THR A 687 0.34 1.03 -30.90
N VAL A 688 0.81 0.95 -32.14
CA VAL A 688 1.34 2.11 -32.89
C VAL A 688 0.26 2.68 -33.79
N ASN A 689 -0.03 3.97 -33.65
CA ASN A 689 -1.01 4.65 -34.49
C ASN A 689 -0.34 5.21 -35.75
N ILE A 690 -0.95 4.97 -36.91
CA ILE A 690 -0.46 5.44 -38.21
C ILE A 690 -1.50 6.40 -38.80
N GLY A 691 -1.14 7.68 -38.88
CA GLY A 691 -1.98 8.70 -39.51
C GLY A 691 -1.74 8.83 -41.03
N SER A 692 -2.51 9.71 -41.66
CA SER A 692 -2.27 10.11 -43.05
C SER A 692 -0.92 10.85 -43.18
N THR A 693 -0.11 10.44 -44.14
CA THR A 693 1.16 11.11 -44.49
C THR A 693 1.05 11.90 -45.80
N GLY A 694 -0.13 11.89 -46.43
CA GLY A 694 -0.47 12.64 -47.63
C GLY A 694 -0.37 11.86 -48.94
N ASN A 695 0.53 10.88 -49.05
CA ASN A 695 0.62 9.95 -50.20
C ASN A 695 1.39 8.66 -49.83
N TRP A 696 1.30 7.62 -50.68
CA TRP A 696 1.92 6.30 -50.46
C TRP A 696 3.46 6.29 -50.40
N ASN A 697 4.12 7.39 -50.75
CA ASN A 697 5.58 7.53 -50.74
C ASN A 697 6.06 8.60 -49.75
N SER A 698 5.17 9.11 -48.90
CA SER A 698 5.48 10.11 -47.87
C SER A 698 5.63 9.38 -46.54
N TRP A 699 6.86 9.24 -46.05
CA TRP A 699 7.15 8.34 -44.92
C TRP A 699 7.34 9.10 -43.61
N GLN A 700 6.69 8.62 -42.54
CA GLN A 700 6.83 9.14 -41.18
C GLN A 700 7.16 8.01 -40.20
N THR A 701 7.95 8.33 -39.17
CA THR A 701 8.23 7.42 -38.07
C THR A 701 7.18 7.64 -36.98
N ASN A 702 6.46 6.59 -36.62
CA ASN A 702 5.46 6.57 -35.56
C ASN A 702 5.96 5.69 -34.42
N THR A 703 5.65 6.02 -33.18
CA THR A 703 6.20 5.36 -32.01
C THR A 703 5.11 4.98 -31.03
N ALA A 704 5.36 3.96 -30.22
CA ALA A 704 4.53 3.62 -29.08
C ALA A 704 5.38 3.01 -27.96
N SER A 705 4.99 3.27 -26.71
CA SER A 705 5.47 2.48 -25.58
C SER A 705 4.89 1.06 -25.66
N ILE A 706 5.66 0.09 -25.20
CA ILE A 706 5.22 -1.30 -25.07
C ILE A 706 5.32 -1.74 -23.60
N SER A 707 4.50 -2.70 -23.19
CA SER A 707 4.61 -3.33 -21.87
C SER A 707 5.94 -4.07 -21.75
N SER A 708 6.57 -3.99 -20.57
CA SER A 708 7.83 -4.67 -20.29
C SER A 708 7.72 -6.16 -20.60
N THR A 709 8.58 -6.63 -21.49
CA THR A 709 8.59 -7.98 -22.05
C THR A 709 10.04 -8.45 -22.09
N ASN A 710 10.34 -9.66 -21.63
CA ASN A 710 11.72 -10.18 -21.57
C ASN A 710 11.89 -11.48 -22.33
N GLY A 711 13.11 -11.71 -22.82
CA GLY A 711 13.47 -12.91 -23.58
C GLY A 711 13.05 -12.85 -25.05
N THR A 712 13.24 -13.97 -25.73
CA THR A 712 13.00 -14.12 -27.16
C THR A 712 11.54 -14.49 -27.45
N HIS A 713 10.89 -13.75 -28.35
CA HIS A 713 9.50 -13.94 -28.75
C HIS A 713 9.30 -13.90 -30.26
N ASP A 714 8.26 -14.57 -30.72
CA ASP A 714 7.69 -14.31 -32.04
C ASP A 714 6.77 -13.07 -31.95
N VAL A 715 7.13 -12.01 -32.66
CA VAL A 715 6.40 -10.74 -32.69
C VAL A 715 5.48 -10.70 -33.89
N TYR A 716 4.20 -10.43 -33.64
CA TYR A 716 3.18 -10.21 -34.65
C TYR A 716 2.81 -8.73 -34.71
N LEU A 717 2.92 -8.14 -35.89
CA LEU A 717 2.31 -6.86 -36.22
C LEU A 717 0.95 -7.14 -36.85
N VAL A 718 -0.13 -6.84 -36.13
CA VAL A 718 -1.51 -7.04 -36.61
C VAL A 718 -2.08 -5.68 -37.00
N PHE A 719 -2.45 -5.54 -38.27
CA PHE A 719 -2.88 -4.28 -38.84
C PHE A 719 -4.38 -4.09 -38.63
N LYS A 720 -4.77 -2.94 -38.07
CA LYS A 720 -6.15 -2.59 -37.75
C LYS A 720 -6.56 -1.31 -38.46
N GLY A 721 -7.78 -1.26 -38.99
CA GLY A 721 -8.29 -0.07 -39.66
C GLY A 721 -9.64 -0.26 -40.34
N GLY A 722 -10.01 0.73 -41.15
CA GLY A 722 -11.26 0.72 -41.93
C GLY A 722 -11.20 -0.17 -43.18
N SER A 723 -12.20 -0.03 -44.05
CA SER A 723 -12.23 -0.73 -45.35
C SER A 723 -11.24 -0.11 -46.36
N GLY A 724 -10.55 -0.95 -47.12
CA GLY A 724 -9.57 -0.54 -48.15
C GLY A 724 -8.13 -0.59 -47.65
N TYR A 725 -7.20 -0.05 -48.44
CA TYR A 725 -5.78 -0.01 -48.11
C TYR A 725 -5.47 0.97 -46.97
N LEU A 726 -4.70 0.52 -45.98
CA LEU A 726 -4.40 1.27 -44.76
C LEU A 726 -3.12 2.12 -44.90
N PHE A 727 -1.96 1.47 -45.00
CA PHE A 727 -0.64 2.11 -45.05
C PHE A 727 0.40 1.15 -45.64
N ASN A 728 1.54 1.68 -46.05
CA ASN A 728 2.74 0.90 -46.30
C ASN A 728 3.67 0.99 -45.07
N LEU A 729 4.45 -0.06 -44.83
CA LEU A 729 5.38 -0.18 -43.71
C LEU A 729 6.78 -0.52 -44.24
N ASP A 730 7.80 0.25 -43.86
CA ASP A 730 9.18 0.14 -44.36
C ASP A 730 10.10 -0.55 -43.34
N TRP A 731 10.09 -0.11 -42.08
CA TRP A 731 10.86 -0.77 -41.02
C TRP A 731 10.22 -0.64 -39.65
N LEU A 732 10.64 -1.50 -38.73
CA LEU A 732 10.35 -1.44 -37.29
C LEU A 732 11.63 -1.53 -36.46
N GLU A 733 11.66 -0.91 -35.29
CA GLU A 733 12.81 -0.95 -34.37
C GLU A 733 12.32 -0.86 -32.93
N PHE A 734 12.83 -1.73 -32.06
CA PHE A 734 12.58 -1.66 -30.62
C PHE A 734 13.63 -0.77 -29.94
N SER A 735 13.33 -0.25 -28.75
CA SER A 735 14.28 0.54 -27.96
C SER A 735 14.13 0.28 -26.47
N THR A 736 15.23 0.39 -25.74
CA THR A 736 15.24 0.39 -24.27
C THR A 736 14.80 1.72 -23.66
N SER A 737 14.49 2.74 -24.47
CA SER A 737 14.01 4.03 -24.02
C SER A 737 12.51 4.20 -24.25
N SER A 738 11.79 4.74 -23.27
CA SER A 738 10.38 5.12 -23.36
C SER A 738 10.11 6.32 -24.28
N SER A 739 11.16 7.05 -24.67
CA SER A 739 11.13 8.10 -25.68
C SER A 739 12.20 7.84 -26.74
N SER A 740 11.81 7.70 -28.00
CA SER A 740 12.76 7.61 -29.13
C SER A 740 12.81 8.96 -29.85
N SER A 741 13.57 9.92 -29.33
CA SER A 741 13.88 11.15 -30.08
C SER A 741 15.01 10.89 -31.08
N ARG A 742 14.72 10.15 -32.16
CA ARG A 742 15.53 10.28 -33.39
C ARG A 742 15.27 11.63 -34.10
N GLU A 743 14.49 12.53 -33.49
CA GLU A 743 14.32 13.92 -33.91
C GLU A 743 15.23 14.91 -33.15
N GLY A 744 15.94 14.49 -32.10
CA GLY A 744 16.69 15.39 -31.21
C GLY A 744 18.12 15.76 -31.63
N ASN A 745 18.74 15.05 -32.59
CA ASN A 745 20.14 15.26 -32.99
C ASN A 745 20.33 15.77 -34.43
N LEU A 746 19.28 16.37 -35.02
CA LEU A 746 19.23 16.75 -36.44
C LEU A 746 19.43 18.25 -36.72
N LEU A 747 20.05 19.02 -35.80
CA LEU A 747 20.37 20.44 -36.01
C LEU A 747 21.86 20.76 -36.17
N LEU A 748 22.74 19.75 -36.23
CA LEU A 748 24.16 19.95 -36.57
C LEU A 748 24.62 18.92 -37.61
N MET A 749 24.19 19.12 -38.85
CA MET A 749 25.00 19.01 -40.08
C MET A 749 24.06 18.90 -41.28
N GLU A 750 23.82 20.05 -41.91
CA GLU A 750 23.32 20.11 -43.28
C GLU A 750 24.29 19.40 -44.24
N ASN A 751 23.70 18.83 -45.30
CA ASN A 751 24.31 18.51 -46.60
C ASN A 751 24.96 17.12 -46.77
N ASN A 752 24.33 16.35 -47.68
CA ASN A 752 24.85 15.17 -48.39
C ASN A 752 24.98 13.88 -47.57
N LEU A 753 23.92 13.09 -47.51
CA LEU A 753 24.08 11.64 -47.39
C LEU A 753 23.81 11.01 -48.76
N SER A 754 24.91 10.84 -49.50
CA SER A 754 25.01 9.79 -50.51
C SER A 754 24.71 8.43 -49.86
N PRO A 755 24.14 7.47 -50.61
CA PRO A 755 23.82 6.17 -50.06
C PRO A 755 25.07 5.49 -49.50
N GLU A 756 24.93 4.84 -48.34
CA GLU A 756 26.07 4.28 -47.61
C GLU A 756 26.82 3.23 -48.45
N ILE A 757 28.15 3.34 -48.56
CA ILE A 757 28.99 2.32 -49.21
C ILE A 757 28.84 0.99 -48.46
N ARG A 758 28.48 -0.08 -49.17
CA ARG A 758 28.33 -1.44 -48.61
C ARG A 758 29.24 -2.43 -49.33
N ILE A 759 29.84 -3.36 -48.58
CA ILE A 759 30.69 -4.43 -49.12
C ILE A 759 30.14 -5.81 -48.75
N TYR A 760 29.95 -6.69 -49.73
CA TYR A 760 29.42 -8.05 -49.52
C TYR A 760 29.75 -9.00 -50.70
N PRO A 761 29.73 -10.33 -50.52
CA PRO A 761 29.53 -11.03 -49.25
C PRO A 761 30.75 -10.88 -48.33
N ASN A 762 30.57 -11.16 -47.05
CA ASN A 762 31.65 -11.32 -46.07
C ASN A 762 31.24 -12.46 -45.12
N PRO A 763 31.85 -13.67 -45.20
CA PRO A 763 33.04 -14.00 -45.97
C PRO A 763 32.84 -13.98 -47.50
N VAL A 764 33.92 -13.75 -48.25
CA VAL A 764 33.97 -13.68 -49.72
C VAL A 764 34.92 -14.73 -50.28
N THR A 765 34.58 -15.36 -51.39
CA THR A 765 35.49 -16.25 -52.12
C THR A 765 36.21 -15.49 -53.23
N ASP A 766 35.53 -15.27 -54.36
CA ASP A 766 36.15 -14.70 -55.56
C ASP A 766 35.67 -13.30 -55.90
N ILE A 767 34.42 -12.99 -55.54
CA ILE A 767 33.72 -11.81 -56.05
C ILE A 767 33.21 -10.96 -54.89
N LEU A 768 33.76 -9.75 -54.79
CA LEU A 768 33.41 -8.75 -53.80
C LEU A 768 32.54 -7.66 -54.43
N ASN A 769 31.32 -7.49 -53.95
CA ASN A 769 30.43 -6.42 -54.39
C ASN A 769 30.64 -5.17 -53.53
N ILE A 770 30.77 -4.01 -54.18
CA ILE A 770 30.85 -2.71 -53.53
C ILE A 770 29.71 -1.85 -54.10
N LYS A 771 28.64 -1.69 -53.32
CA LYS A 771 27.48 -0.86 -53.69
C LYS A 771 27.67 0.58 -53.22
N ASN A 772 27.04 1.51 -53.97
CA ASN A 772 27.00 2.94 -53.66
C ASN A 772 28.39 3.60 -53.65
N ALA A 773 29.29 3.10 -54.48
CA ALA A 773 30.68 3.56 -54.58
C ALA A 773 31.16 3.61 -56.04
N GLU A 774 30.25 3.76 -57.01
CA GLU A 774 30.58 3.88 -58.41
C GLU A 774 31.53 5.09 -58.64
N GLY A 775 32.72 4.83 -59.17
CA GLY A 775 33.77 5.83 -59.37
C GLY A 775 34.81 5.94 -58.23
N ALA A 776 34.57 5.33 -57.07
CA ALA A 776 35.45 5.41 -55.89
C ALA A 776 36.79 4.67 -56.09
N ASP A 777 37.85 5.16 -55.45
CA ASP A 777 39.15 4.48 -55.39
C ASP A 777 39.12 3.35 -54.35
N VAL A 778 39.37 2.11 -54.77
CA VAL A 778 39.39 0.94 -53.87
C VAL A 778 40.81 0.44 -53.70
N LYS A 779 41.23 0.27 -52.45
CA LYS A 779 42.54 -0.28 -52.04
C LYS A 779 42.33 -1.40 -51.04
N ILE A 780 43.00 -2.54 -51.20
CA ILE A 780 42.93 -3.67 -50.26
C ILE A 780 44.31 -3.87 -49.64
N TYR A 781 44.34 -4.01 -48.33
CA TYR A 781 45.52 -4.26 -47.53
C TYR A 781 45.42 -5.62 -46.83
N ASN A 782 46.56 -6.27 -46.61
CA ASN A 782 46.63 -7.41 -45.70
C ASN A 782 46.67 -6.94 -44.23
N THR A 783 46.64 -7.87 -43.27
CA THR A 783 46.68 -7.56 -41.83
C THR A 783 47.97 -6.90 -41.35
N SER A 784 49.07 -7.03 -42.11
CA SER A 784 50.32 -6.30 -41.86
C SER A 784 50.33 -4.86 -42.42
N GLY A 785 49.23 -4.40 -43.02
CA GLY A 785 49.11 -3.05 -43.59
C GLY A 785 49.77 -2.87 -44.96
N SER A 786 50.17 -3.95 -45.64
CA SER A 786 50.72 -3.88 -46.99
C SER A 786 49.60 -3.82 -48.03
N LEU A 787 49.70 -2.89 -48.99
CA LEU A 787 48.74 -2.74 -50.09
C LEU A 787 48.91 -3.91 -51.09
N ILE A 788 47.86 -4.69 -51.30
CA ILE A 788 47.88 -5.89 -52.16
C ILE A 788 46.94 -5.78 -53.38
N TYR A 789 46.02 -4.81 -53.40
CA TYR A 789 45.15 -4.55 -54.56
C TYR A 789 44.77 -3.06 -54.63
N LYS A 790 44.69 -2.50 -55.84
CA LYS A 790 44.18 -1.13 -56.08
C LYS A 790 43.44 -1.06 -57.41
N LYS A 791 42.23 -0.49 -57.42
CA LYS A 791 41.46 -0.23 -58.65
C LYS A 791 40.43 0.89 -58.42
N GLN A 792 40.11 1.65 -59.47
CA GLN A 792 38.94 2.54 -59.48
C GLN A 792 37.67 1.74 -59.74
N ASN A 793 36.63 1.96 -58.94
CA ASN A 793 35.41 1.17 -58.95
C ASN A 793 34.53 1.53 -60.17
N SER A 794 34.75 0.86 -61.30
CA SER A 794 34.01 1.12 -62.55
C SER A 794 32.67 0.34 -62.65
N GLY A 795 32.22 -0.31 -61.58
CA GLY A 795 30.97 -1.08 -61.47
C GLY A 795 30.84 -1.71 -60.09
N SER A 796 29.71 -2.33 -59.75
CA SER A 796 29.42 -2.75 -58.37
C SER A 796 30.20 -3.99 -57.87
N VAL A 797 31.22 -4.47 -58.60
CA VAL A 797 31.86 -5.79 -58.40
C VAL A 797 33.38 -5.76 -58.64
N ILE A 798 34.14 -6.40 -57.74
CA ILE A 798 35.59 -6.59 -57.78
C ILE A 798 35.92 -8.09 -57.68
N ASN A 799 36.73 -8.60 -58.61
CA ASN A 799 37.26 -9.95 -58.54
C ASN A 799 38.56 -9.96 -57.73
N ILE A 800 38.58 -10.75 -56.65
CA ILE A 800 39.69 -10.92 -55.70
C ILE A 800 40.17 -12.38 -55.63
N SER A 801 39.82 -13.24 -56.59
CA SER A 801 40.18 -14.66 -56.61
C SER A 801 41.70 -14.92 -56.54
N ASN A 802 42.51 -13.94 -56.92
CA ASN A 802 43.98 -14.02 -56.91
C ASN A 802 44.62 -13.54 -55.60
N LEU A 803 43.82 -13.11 -54.61
CA LEU A 803 44.33 -12.74 -53.28
C LEU A 803 44.38 -13.98 -52.38
N GLU A 804 45.25 -13.98 -51.37
CA GLU A 804 45.31 -15.06 -50.38
C GLU A 804 44.09 -15.04 -49.44
N ASP A 805 43.70 -16.21 -48.94
CA ASP A 805 42.65 -16.33 -47.93
C ASP A 805 43.09 -15.71 -46.61
N GLY A 806 42.14 -15.13 -45.87
CA GLY A 806 42.39 -14.42 -44.62
C GLY A 806 41.68 -13.08 -44.51
N ILE A 807 42.11 -12.26 -43.55
CA ILE A 807 41.49 -10.96 -43.30
C ILE A 807 42.06 -9.91 -44.25
N LEU A 808 41.17 -9.27 -45.01
CA LEU A 808 41.43 -8.16 -45.90
C LEU A 808 40.89 -6.86 -45.30
N ILE A 809 41.68 -5.79 -45.35
CA ILE A 809 41.26 -4.44 -44.97
C ILE A 809 41.05 -3.62 -46.24
N ILE A 810 39.81 -3.22 -46.52
CA ILE A 810 39.41 -2.61 -47.78
C ILE A 810 39.09 -1.13 -47.53
N HIS A 811 39.87 -0.26 -48.16
CA HIS A 811 39.64 1.18 -48.16
C HIS A 811 38.90 1.55 -49.44
N VAL A 812 37.73 2.18 -49.31
CA VAL A 812 36.96 2.75 -50.41
C VAL A 812 36.92 4.26 -50.23
N THR A 813 37.56 4.98 -51.16
CA THR A 813 37.69 6.44 -51.12
C THR A 813 36.82 7.07 -52.20
N ASP A 814 35.76 7.77 -51.81
CA ASP A 814 34.91 8.57 -52.71
C ASP A 814 34.95 10.05 -52.27
N ASN A 815 35.13 10.97 -53.21
CA ASN A 815 35.18 12.42 -52.97
C ASN A 815 36.04 12.85 -51.75
N SER A 816 37.20 12.21 -51.56
CA SER A 816 38.15 12.42 -50.45
C SER A 816 37.74 11.84 -49.08
N VAL A 817 36.60 11.15 -48.99
CA VAL A 817 36.15 10.41 -47.80
C VAL A 817 36.53 8.94 -47.97
N THR A 818 37.26 8.37 -47.01
CA THR A 818 37.66 6.96 -47.03
C THR A 818 36.86 6.16 -46.00
N LYS A 819 36.11 5.15 -46.45
CA LYS A 819 35.53 4.12 -45.59
C LYS A 819 36.41 2.87 -45.57
N VAL A 820 36.54 2.26 -44.40
CA VAL A 820 37.38 1.07 -44.19
C VAL A 820 36.50 -0.10 -43.78
N PHE A 821 36.66 -1.23 -44.47
CA PHE A 821 35.93 -2.47 -44.23
C PHE A 821 36.89 -3.60 -43.91
N LYS A 822 36.49 -4.49 -43.00
CA LYS A 822 37.20 -5.73 -42.70
C LYS A 822 36.43 -6.89 -43.32
N VAL A 823 37.05 -7.59 -44.28
CA VAL A 823 36.44 -8.69 -45.03
C VAL A 823 37.25 -9.97 -44.87
N ILE A 824 36.59 -11.10 -44.68
CA ILE A 824 37.21 -12.42 -44.57
C ILE A 824 37.18 -13.06 -45.96
N LYS A 825 38.34 -13.30 -46.58
CA LYS A 825 38.45 -14.10 -47.79
C LYS A 825 38.64 -15.58 -47.44
N GLN A 826 37.89 -16.44 -48.13
CA GLN A 826 37.92 -17.90 -48.00
C GLN A 826 38.12 -18.59 -49.36
#